data_AF-A0A927WYF8-F1
#
_entry.id   AF-A0A927WYF8-F1
#
_cell.length_a   1.000
_cell.length_b   1.000
_cell.length_c   1.000
_cell.angle_alpha   90.00
_cell.angle_beta   90.00
_cell.angle_gamma   90.00
#
_symmetry.space_group_name_H-M   'P 1'
#
loop_
_entity.id
_entity.type
_entity.pdbx_description
1 polymer ?
#
loop_
_entity_poly.entity_id
_entity_poly.type
_entity_poly.pdbx_seq_one_letter_code
_entity_poly.pdbx_strand_id
1 'polypeptide(L)'
;MKKIIIKSFLIVSFGLTLFILAMGFYSQKLSANTDSISYITTCVGENETSIGINYHSSTAESYVQYSTTSNFTQETTLTQAATSTLWSSDKVGTDDNTGFAERYVCKVNLTNLSENTQYYYRVYAGTAISTVYKFKTASASSTNINFLFGTDIHAAGGSYTPTRANTMINNVRSNVRNLNLLVLTGDQVDRGGYEAHWESYYSGMQVYKDIMVASIPGNHEYYHSLDSAYVSPLYYNQFHNNPQNGPESKINSSYYFNYGNILFIMLDVIDKKNVTEHKEWVKNVIETNPSQWIIVGTHANAITGGSYQSDSKWMMNNFGKLFEEYQVDLVIGGHEHLYIRKDTLYNNEKNADLGVTYYVSPATQHKQYGISEDYKDDVDDYENTNYKINTISVTNSKLTLTVYNEAGEKATKYNSGELLTFDLLPKRSATVTTQKDSTLLKGLKLNYDKENEDATISWTKVYYGNVKTVKIERTANDNTTEYSTFIASEKLLSQNIGPIFNDRNYKIKVTLIKYDGSTIEQEFDITNLVPYNLNLELDGGILTSPEEWVTYMSGKVTKLPTPIKDGHVFEGWFENELFEGTAVTKIKSDVSGDKTYYAKWAKEYSITYNTLGGEINSSAQTSYLEGDSFSLQTPYRNEDMFLGWYDNPEYTGEPIDSVTGTTKGDLVLYAKWRQKFTISYNILGGELTNQEPSTYFEGYTYSLPSPTRDGYQFMGWYLNPEFTSEKIESITENTQGNLDLYAKWAQEFSIDYNTSEGTLESKINSYIEGDEFTLPIPTRSNYEFKGWYLNSEFTGDTIESITKDTKGDLNLYAKWAKISKITYDTRGGKLSEGAVTSYIEGESLTLPTPTRENDTFVGWYDNKELSGNPITEISIDAKGDMKLFAKWNSDVIAENQAATKKKCGKKNALLVINLMSSIALTYVVLKKKK
;
A
#
# COMPACT_ATOMS: atom_id res chain seq x y z
N MET A 1 -10.57 -39.32 16.77
CA MET A 1 -10.95 -40.63 17.35
C MET A 1 -9.84 -41.09 18.31
N LYS A 2 -10.18 -41.79 19.40
CA LYS A 2 -9.36 -42.65 20.30
C LYS A 2 -7.86 -42.32 20.56
N LYS A 3 -7.53 -42.12 21.87
CA LYS A 3 -6.20 -42.19 22.54
C LYS A 3 -5.19 -41.09 22.12
N ILE A 4 -4.10 -40.72 22.84
CA ILE A 4 -3.59 -40.83 24.24
C ILE A 4 -2.52 -39.69 24.35
N ILE A 5 -2.31 -38.86 25.38
CA ILE A 5 -2.39 -38.87 26.87
C ILE A 5 -1.09 -39.32 27.60
N ILE A 6 -0.43 -38.36 28.26
CA ILE A 6 0.71 -38.45 29.20
C ILE A 6 2.08 -38.85 28.61
N LYS A 7 3.05 -37.93 28.76
CA LYS A 7 4.44 -38.24 29.15
C LYS A 7 4.99 -37.11 30.04
N SER A 8 5.21 -37.44 31.31
CA SER A 8 5.96 -36.66 32.30
C SER A 8 6.70 -37.66 33.20
N PHE A 9 7.75 -37.23 33.89
CA PHE A 9 8.66 -38.06 34.70
C PHE A 9 9.40 -39.19 33.94
N LEU A 10 10.69 -38.98 33.68
CA LEU A 10 11.78 -39.87 34.13
C LEU A 10 13.15 -39.22 33.82
N ILE A 11 13.95 -38.97 34.85
CA ILE A 11 15.44 -39.01 34.93
C ILE A 11 15.78 -38.70 36.39
N VAL A 12 15.90 -39.77 37.18
CA VAL A 12 16.44 -39.82 38.55
C VAL A 12 17.12 -41.20 38.66
N SER A 13 18.14 -41.33 39.50
CA SER A 13 19.00 -42.52 39.67
C SER A 13 19.98 -42.80 38.52
N PHE A 14 21.18 -42.23 38.63
CA PHE A 14 22.42 -43.01 38.61
C PHE A 14 23.52 -42.24 39.36
N GLY A 15 24.03 -42.80 40.47
CA GLY A 15 25.00 -42.09 41.32
C GLY A 15 25.14 -42.55 42.78
N LEU A 16 24.89 -43.83 43.09
CA LEU A 16 24.97 -44.34 44.47
C LEU A 16 25.56 -45.77 44.59
N THR A 17 26.71 -46.02 43.96
CA THR A 17 27.56 -47.20 44.25
C THR A 17 29.01 -46.93 43.82
N LEU A 18 29.77 -46.22 44.65
CA LEU A 18 31.25 -46.22 44.61
C LEU A 18 31.87 -45.72 45.93
N PHE A 19 31.27 -46.13 47.05
CA PHE A 19 31.89 -46.10 48.38
C PHE A 19 32.18 -47.56 48.79
N ILE A 20 33.19 -47.78 49.64
CA ILE A 20 33.77 -49.10 49.98
C ILE A 20 34.58 -49.74 48.83
N LEU A 21 35.79 -49.22 48.57
CA LEU A 21 36.99 -50.01 48.21
C LEU A 21 38.25 -49.12 48.04
N ALA A 22 38.73 -48.52 49.14
CA ALA A 22 39.95 -47.70 49.15
C ALA A 22 40.78 -47.80 50.46
N MET A 23 40.75 -48.95 51.15
CA MET A 23 41.68 -49.24 52.25
C MET A 23 42.75 -50.21 51.75
N GLY A 24 43.95 -49.68 51.47
CA GLY A 24 45.04 -50.46 50.86
C GLY A 24 46.40 -49.76 50.93
N PHE A 25 47.01 -49.75 52.12
CA PHE A 25 48.44 -49.49 52.38
C PHE A 25 49.12 -48.34 51.61
N TYR A 26 49.20 -47.17 52.25
CA TYR A 26 50.45 -46.39 52.25
C TYR A 26 50.77 -45.96 53.68
N SER A 27 51.93 -46.38 54.19
CA SER A 27 52.32 -46.17 55.59
C SER A 27 53.66 -45.45 55.70
N GLN A 28 53.65 -44.14 55.88
CA GLN A 28 54.79 -43.41 56.41
C GLN A 28 54.36 -42.11 57.12
N LYS A 29 54.71 -42.01 58.41
CA LYS A 29 54.68 -40.81 59.28
C LYS A 29 53.56 -39.79 59.04
N LEU A 30 52.36 -40.11 59.51
CA LEU A 30 51.49 -39.07 60.09
C LEU A 30 51.93 -38.81 61.54
N SER A 31 52.18 -37.55 61.89
CA SER A 31 51.94 -37.08 63.26
C SER A 31 50.43 -37.07 63.51
N ALA A 32 50.02 -37.08 64.78
CA ALA A 32 48.60 -37.04 65.15
C ALA A 32 48.01 -35.64 64.93
N ASN A 33 47.79 -35.27 63.66
CA ASN A 33 47.07 -34.07 63.27
C ASN A 33 45.58 -34.33 63.51
N THR A 34 45.04 -33.85 64.63
CA THR A 34 43.62 -33.96 64.95
C THR A 34 42.79 -33.17 63.95
N ASP A 35 41.64 -33.71 63.54
CA ASP A 35 40.70 -32.97 62.69
C ASP A 35 40.39 -31.60 63.31
N SER A 36 40.44 -30.56 62.49
CA SER A 36 40.35 -29.17 62.93
C SER A 36 39.49 -28.34 61.99
N ILE A 37 38.89 -27.28 62.53
CA ILE A 37 38.03 -26.34 61.80
C ILE A 37 38.40 -24.92 62.24
N SER A 38 38.73 -24.04 61.30
CA SER A 38 39.19 -22.67 61.56
C SER A 38 38.58 -21.66 60.57
N TYR A 39 38.75 -20.35 60.86
CA TYR A 39 38.32 -19.21 60.03
C TYR A 39 36.87 -19.32 59.49
N ILE A 40 35.93 -19.66 60.38
CA ILE A 40 34.51 -19.80 60.05
C ILE A 40 33.90 -18.40 59.83
N THR A 41 33.37 -18.17 58.63
CA THR A 41 32.74 -16.91 58.20
C THR A 41 31.39 -17.17 57.58
N THR A 42 30.37 -16.40 58.00
CA THR A 42 29.05 -16.37 57.36
C THR A 42 29.02 -15.22 56.36
N CYS A 43 29.16 -15.52 55.07
CA CYS A 43 29.06 -14.55 53.99
C CYS A 43 27.61 -14.38 53.50
N VAL A 44 27.30 -13.21 52.94
CA VAL A 44 26.07 -13.01 52.16
C VAL A 44 26.02 -13.94 50.95
N GLY A 45 24.81 -14.31 50.53
CA GLY A 45 24.56 -14.87 49.19
C GLY A 45 24.15 -13.78 48.21
N GLU A 46 23.80 -14.15 46.98
CA GLU A 46 23.49 -13.19 45.90
C GLU A 46 22.10 -12.55 46.10
N ASN A 47 21.24 -13.21 46.86
CA ASN A 47 19.89 -12.78 47.24
C ASN A 47 19.52 -13.32 48.64
N GLU A 48 18.39 -12.86 49.15
CA GLU A 48 17.89 -13.07 50.52
C GLU A 48 17.62 -14.54 50.88
N THR A 49 17.46 -15.42 49.89
CA THR A 49 17.23 -16.88 50.06
C THR A 49 18.53 -17.70 50.01
N SER A 50 19.68 -17.05 50.02
CA SER A 50 21.01 -17.67 49.88
C SER A 50 22.04 -17.10 50.85
N ILE A 51 22.96 -17.94 51.34
CA ILE A 51 24.18 -17.51 52.05
C ILE A 51 25.39 -18.36 51.66
N GLY A 52 26.59 -17.82 51.84
CA GLY A 52 27.84 -18.57 51.78
C GLY A 52 28.39 -18.85 53.18
N ILE A 53 28.81 -20.08 53.45
CA ILE A 53 29.65 -20.42 54.60
C ILE A 53 31.07 -20.70 54.09
N ASN A 54 32.06 -20.13 54.77
CA ASN A 54 33.49 -20.37 54.55
C ASN A 54 34.10 -20.94 55.84
N TYR A 55 35.04 -21.88 55.72
CA TYR A 55 35.91 -22.34 56.81
C TYR A 55 37.15 -23.04 56.23
N HIS A 56 38.19 -23.23 57.03
CA HIS A 56 39.33 -24.09 56.67
C HIS A 56 39.33 -25.38 57.52
N SER A 57 39.95 -26.44 57.01
CA SER A 57 40.12 -27.70 57.73
C SER A 57 41.39 -28.47 57.32
N SER A 58 41.81 -29.42 58.16
CA SER A 58 42.83 -30.42 57.87
C SER A 58 42.38 -31.55 56.91
N THR A 59 41.09 -31.63 56.54
CA THR A 59 40.56 -32.69 55.66
C THR A 59 39.58 -32.17 54.60
N ALA A 60 39.52 -32.88 53.47
CA ALA A 60 38.58 -32.61 52.38
C ALA A 60 37.14 -33.05 52.70
N GLU A 61 36.97 -34.08 53.54
CA GLU A 61 35.65 -34.65 53.86
C GLU A 61 34.92 -33.74 54.86
N SER A 62 34.25 -32.71 54.34
CA SER A 62 33.61 -31.67 55.17
C SER A 62 32.25 -31.21 54.63
N TYR A 63 31.38 -30.78 55.55
CA TYR A 63 30.01 -30.36 55.24
C TYR A 63 29.44 -29.42 56.31
N VAL A 64 28.38 -28.69 55.96
CA VAL A 64 27.58 -27.91 56.91
C VAL A 64 26.25 -28.59 57.15
N GLN A 65 25.85 -28.71 58.41
CA GLN A 65 24.46 -28.97 58.80
C GLN A 65 23.77 -27.66 59.17
N TYR A 66 22.52 -27.50 58.74
CA TYR A 66 21.70 -26.32 59.04
C TYR A 66 20.23 -26.69 59.31
N SER A 67 19.56 -25.88 60.12
CA SER A 67 18.18 -26.09 60.58
C SER A 67 17.55 -24.76 61.00
N THR A 68 16.21 -24.65 60.99
CA THR A 68 15.50 -23.52 61.64
C THR A 68 15.46 -23.63 63.18
N THR A 69 15.93 -24.76 63.74
CA THR A 69 16.03 -25.05 65.17
C THR A 69 17.47 -25.26 65.61
N SER A 70 17.86 -24.76 66.78
CA SER A 70 19.19 -25.02 67.39
C SER A 70 19.43 -26.49 67.70
N ASN A 71 18.35 -27.26 67.88
CA ASN A 71 18.38 -28.69 68.12
C ASN A 71 18.29 -29.41 66.78
N PHE A 72 19.39 -30.03 66.37
CA PHE A 72 19.52 -30.76 65.12
C PHE A 72 18.87 -32.16 65.24
N THR A 73 17.77 -32.38 64.53
CA THR A 73 17.07 -33.69 64.45
C THR A 73 17.09 -34.22 63.01
N GLN A 74 16.79 -35.50 62.78
CA GLN A 74 16.69 -36.02 61.39
C GLN A 74 15.59 -35.35 60.56
N GLU A 75 14.52 -34.86 61.19
CA GLU A 75 13.40 -34.22 60.50
C GLU A 75 13.66 -32.74 60.16
N THR A 76 14.48 -32.06 60.96
CA THR A 76 14.75 -30.61 60.84
C THR A 76 16.12 -30.25 60.27
N THR A 77 17.05 -31.21 60.17
CA THR A 77 18.44 -30.96 59.72
C THR A 77 18.60 -31.18 58.23
N LEU A 78 18.95 -30.12 57.52
CA LEU A 78 19.50 -30.18 56.17
C LEU A 78 21.03 -30.29 56.24
N THR A 79 21.64 -30.95 55.25
CA THR A 79 23.10 -31.15 55.16
C THR A 79 23.55 -30.78 53.76
N GLN A 80 24.58 -29.94 53.65
CA GLN A 80 25.19 -29.53 52.39
C GLN A 80 26.70 -29.80 52.43
N ALA A 81 27.18 -30.62 51.49
CA ALA A 81 28.61 -30.90 51.32
C ALA A 81 29.37 -29.65 50.85
N ALA A 82 30.63 -29.54 51.26
CA ALA A 82 31.50 -28.44 50.87
C ALA A 82 32.27 -28.73 49.58
N THR A 83 32.59 -27.65 48.85
CA THR A 83 33.70 -27.64 47.91
C THR A 83 34.98 -27.38 48.72
N SER A 84 35.80 -28.40 48.90
CA SER A 84 37.05 -28.33 49.66
C SER A 84 38.26 -28.36 48.72
N THR A 85 39.01 -27.27 48.67
CA THR A 85 40.20 -27.10 47.81
C THR A 85 41.45 -27.09 48.68
N LEU A 86 42.41 -28.00 48.40
CA LEU A 86 43.72 -27.99 49.06
C LEU A 86 44.49 -26.72 48.65
N TRP A 87 45.01 -25.99 49.63
CA TRP A 87 45.77 -24.76 49.41
C TRP A 87 46.86 -24.56 50.47
N SER A 88 47.96 -23.94 50.04
CA SER A 88 49.09 -23.51 50.84
C SER A 88 49.75 -22.30 50.19
N SER A 89 50.63 -21.60 50.91
CA SER A 89 51.59 -20.69 50.30
C SER A 89 52.91 -20.72 51.06
N ASP A 90 54.02 -20.79 50.33
CA ASP A 90 55.36 -20.66 50.91
C ASP A 90 55.56 -19.32 51.62
N LYS A 91 56.63 -19.26 52.43
CA LYS A 91 57.18 -18.01 52.97
C LYS A 91 57.62 -17.09 51.82
N VAL A 92 57.30 -15.80 51.91
CA VAL A 92 57.66 -14.78 50.91
C VAL A 92 58.22 -13.52 51.58
N GLY A 93 59.19 -12.88 50.92
CA GLY A 93 59.91 -11.71 51.42
C GLY A 93 61.21 -12.08 52.15
N THR A 94 61.91 -11.05 52.62
CA THR A 94 63.15 -11.15 53.42
C THR A 94 62.91 -11.44 54.89
N ASP A 95 61.67 -11.29 55.34
CA ASP A 95 61.31 -11.10 56.74
C ASP A 95 61.14 -12.46 57.44
N ASP A 96 61.26 -12.56 58.77
CA ASP A 96 61.29 -13.89 59.42
C ASP A 96 59.94 -14.63 59.50
N ASN A 97 58.83 -13.99 59.13
CA ASN A 97 57.49 -14.56 59.16
C ASN A 97 57.30 -15.78 58.22
N THR A 98 56.36 -16.66 58.58
CA THR A 98 55.94 -17.79 57.75
C THR A 98 54.89 -17.39 56.71
N GLY A 99 54.83 -18.14 55.61
CA GLY A 99 53.66 -18.20 54.74
C GLY A 99 52.50 -18.95 55.40
N PHE A 100 51.63 -19.54 54.58
CA PHE A 100 50.44 -20.24 55.03
C PHE A 100 50.60 -21.76 54.95
N ALA A 101 50.46 -22.45 56.08
CA ALA A 101 50.57 -23.91 56.13
C ALA A 101 49.44 -24.60 55.35
N GLU A 102 49.71 -25.78 54.78
CA GLU A 102 48.75 -26.51 53.93
C GLU A 102 47.46 -26.91 54.65
N ARG A 103 46.31 -26.64 54.01
CA ARG A 103 44.95 -26.91 54.52
C ARG A 103 43.93 -27.00 53.38
N TYR A 104 42.74 -27.51 53.67
CA TYR A 104 41.58 -27.39 52.79
C TYR A 104 40.80 -26.11 53.08
N VAL A 105 40.68 -25.25 52.07
CA VAL A 105 39.76 -24.11 52.06
C VAL A 105 38.40 -24.64 51.62
N CYS A 106 37.40 -24.54 52.49
CA CYS A 106 36.12 -25.21 52.35
C CYS A 106 34.98 -24.18 52.22
N LYS A 107 34.23 -24.27 51.11
CA LYS A 107 33.13 -23.35 50.79
C LYS A 107 31.82 -24.11 50.62
N VAL A 108 30.77 -23.61 51.24
CA VAL A 108 29.39 -24.15 51.17
C VAL A 108 28.43 -23.03 50.80
N ASN A 109 27.63 -23.24 49.76
CA ASN A 109 26.51 -22.35 49.41
C ASN A 109 25.20 -22.97 49.91
N LEU A 110 24.49 -22.28 50.79
CA LEU A 110 23.14 -22.65 51.21
C LEU A 110 22.14 -21.83 50.39
N THR A 111 21.19 -22.50 49.75
CA THR A 111 20.22 -21.89 48.82
C THR A 111 18.79 -22.39 49.09
N ASN A 112 17.79 -21.74 48.48
CA ASN A 112 16.36 -22.04 48.70
C ASN A 112 15.94 -21.89 50.18
N LEU A 113 16.60 -20.99 50.90
CA LEU A 113 16.28 -20.67 52.30
C LEU A 113 15.00 -19.85 52.37
N SER A 114 14.20 -20.04 53.41
CA SER A 114 13.02 -19.21 53.65
C SER A 114 13.43 -17.78 54.01
N GLU A 115 12.71 -16.79 53.49
CA GLU A 115 12.91 -15.38 53.83
C GLU A 115 12.62 -15.09 55.32
N ASN A 116 13.24 -14.03 55.86
CA ASN A 116 13.02 -13.50 57.22
C ASN A 116 13.18 -14.56 58.34
N THR A 117 13.94 -15.63 58.09
CA THR A 117 14.00 -16.85 58.89
C THR A 117 15.36 -16.97 59.57
N GLN A 118 15.36 -17.24 60.88
CA GLN A 118 16.60 -17.54 61.59
C GLN A 118 16.97 -19.00 61.38
N TYR A 119 18.20 -19.22 60.95
CA TYR A 119 18.81 -20.54 60.78
C TYR A 119 19.95 -20.71 61.77
N TYR A 120 20.14 -21.94 62.22
CA TYR A 120 21.26 -22.40 63.01
C TYR A 120 22.10 -23.33 62.14
N TYR A 121 23.42 -23.25 62.24
CA TYR A 121 24.33 -24.11 61.47
C TYR A 121 25.51 -24.60 62.31
N ARG A 122 26.15 -25.67 61.84
CA ARG A 122 27.41 -26.21 62.37
C ARG A 122 28.22 -26.86 61.26
N VAL A 123 29.53 -26.72 61.33
CA VAL A 123 30.50 -27.31 60.40
C VAL A 123 30.93 -28.68 60.92
N TYR A 124 31.10 -29.62 60.00
CA TYR A 124 31.78 -30.90 60.20
C TYR A 124 32.98 -30.99 59.25
N ALA A 125 34.08 -31.55 59.73
CA ALA A 125 35.20 -31.95 58.87
C ALA A 125 35.89 -33.18 59.48
N GLY A 126 35.84 -34.31 58.78
CA GLY A 126 36.24 -35.61 59.33
C GLY A 126 35.47 -35.92 60.61
N THR A 127 36.20 -36.08 61.71
CA THR A 127 35.64 -36.28 63.06
C THR A 127 35.38 -34.99 63.84
N ALA A 128 35.86 -33.83 63.36
CA ALA A 128 35.66 -32.54 64.02
C ALA A 128 34.26 -31.96 63.76
N ILE A 129 33.74 -31.25 64.76
CA ILE A 129 32.45 -30.55 64.72
C ILE A 129 32.60 -29.18 65.37
N SER A 130 32.04 -28.13 64.75
CA SER A 130 32.02 -26.79 65.35
C SER A 130 30.97 -26.69 66.45
N THR A 131 31.03 -25.62 67.26
CA THR A 131 29.86 -25.16 68.01
C THR A 131 28.73 -24.78 67.04
N VAL A 132 27.50 -24.72 67.55
CA VAL A 132 26.35 -24.22 66.78
C VAL A 132 26.40 -22.70 66.71
N TYR A 133 26.28 -22.16 65.51
CA TYR A 133 26.19 -20.74 65.19
C TYR A 133 24.84 -20.43 64.52
N LYS A 134 24.57 -19.15 64.21
CA LYS A 134 23.30 -18.73 63.59
C LYS A 134 23.43 -17.58 62.59
N PHE A 135 22.49 -17.52 61.67
CA PHE A 135 22.26 -16.37 60.81
C PHE A 135 20.76 -16.13 60.64
N LYS A 136 20.38 -15.02 60.01
CA LYS A 136 18.98 -14.74 59.68
C LYS A 136 18.86 -14.14 58.29
N THR A 137 18.09 -14.79 57.42
CA THR A 137 17.79 -14.31 56.06
C THR A 137 17.00 -13.01 56.09
N ALA A 138 17.16 -12.19 55.05
CA ALA A 138 16.32 -11.02 54.80
C ALA A 138 15.01 -11.42 54.10
N SER A 139 14.22 -10.44 53.68
CA SER A 139 13.10 -10.64 52.75
C SER A 139 13.25 -9.67 51.60
N ALA A 140 13.04 -10.13 50.37
CA ALA A 140 13.07 -9.27 49.17
C ALA A 140 11.99 -8.17 49.25
N SER A 141 10.88 -8.45 49.94
CA SER A 141 9.82 -7.48 50.21
C SER A 141 10.13 -6.48 51.34
N SER A 142 11.29 -6.60 52.01
CA SER A 142 11.63 -5.75 53.15
C SER A 142 12.03 -4.34 52.71
N THR A 143 11.23 -3.37 53.12
CA THR A 143 11.49 -1.93 52.93
C THR A 143 11.96 -1.24 54.21
N ASN A 144 12.29 -2.00 55.26
CA ASN A 144 12.77 -1.51 56.56
C ASN A 144 13.96 -2.36 56.99
N ILE A 145 15.17 -1.84 56.84
CA ILE A 145 16.42 -2.61 56.93
C ILE A 145 17.44 -1.87 57.78
N ASN A 146 18.07 -2.58 58.72
CA ASN A 146 19.19 -2.06 59.48
C ASN A 146 20.42 -2.95 59.21
N PHE A 147 21.56 -2.36 58.87
CA PHE A 147 22.84 -3.06 58.75
C PHE A 147 23.98 -2.26 59.36
N LEU A 148 25.05 -2.95 59.73
CA LEU A 148 26.30 -2.34 60.19
C LEU A 148 27.23 -2.05 59.01
N PHE A 149 27.98 -0.97 59.08
CA PHE A 149 29.07 -0.68 58.15
C PHE A 149 30.34 -0.29 58.94
N GLY A 150 31.47 -0.93 58.63
CA GLY A 150 32.79 -0.65 59.19
C GLY A 150 33.92 -0.85 58.18
N THR A 151 35.15 -0.53 58.58
CA THR A 151 36.32 -0.52 57.70
C THR A 151 37.61 -0.42 58.53
N ASP A 152 38.76 -0.71 57.95
CA ASP A 152 40.08 -0.38 58.53
C ASP A 152 40.27 -0.91 59.96
N ILE A 153 40.14 -2.23 60.08
CA ILE A 153 40.31 -2.96 61.34
C ILE A 153 41.79 -3.25 61.64
N HIS A 154 42.63 -3.41 60.62
CA HIS A 154 44.10 -3.50 60.72
C HIS A 154 44.59 -4.46 61.82
N ALA A 155 44.12 -5.71 61.80
CA ALA A 155 44.61 -6.74 62.73
C ALA A 155 46.06 -7.14 62.41
N ALA A 156 46.92 -7.12 63.44
CA ALA A 156 48.36 -7.37 63.32
C ALA A 156 48.95 -8.17 64.51
N GLY A 157 48.12 -8.85 65.30
CA GLY A 157 48.55 -9.55 66.51
C GLY A 157 48.81 -8.63 67.71
N GLY A 158 49.14 -9.25 68.85
CA GLY A 158 49.43 -8.56 70.11
C GLY A 158 48.34 -7.54 70.49
N SER A 159 48.77 -6.32 70.82
CA SER A 159 47.90 -5.19 71.17
C SER A 159 46.93 -4.74 70.06
N TYR A 160 47.14 -5.17 68.81
CA TYR A 160 46.33 -4.80 67.64
C TYR A 160 45.27 -5.86 67.28
N THR A 161 45.00 -6.81 68.17
CA THR A 161 43.91 -7.80 68.01
C THR A 161 42.53 -7.09 67.99
N PRO A 162 41.60 -7.44 67.08
CA PRO A 162 40.38 -6.66 66.85
C PRO A 162 39.22 -6.95 67.82
N THR A 163 39.52 -7.43 69.03
CA THR A 163 38.55 -7.63 70.12
C THR A 163 37.78 -6.35 70.44
N ARG A 164 38.40 -5.17 70.26
CA ARG A 164 37.79 -3.85 70.47
C ARG A 164 36.70 -3.56 69.44
N ALA A 165 37.00 -3.74 68.14
CA ALA A 165 36.01 -3.70 67.06
C ALA A 165 34.86 -4.71 67.26
N ASN A 166 35.18 -5.96 67.61
CA ASN A 166 34.18 -7.00 67.90
C ASN A 166 33.27 -6.63 69.09
N THR A 167 33.82 -5.99 70.13
CA THR A 167 33.04 -5.53 71.29
C THR A 167 32.11 -4.38 70.90
N MET A 168 32.63 -3.36 70.21
CA MET A 168 31.84 -2.22 69.71
C MET A 168 30.68 -2.68 68.80
N ILE A 169 30.94 -3.58 67.86
CA ILE A 169 29.90 -4.17 67.00
C ILE A 169 28.79 -4.83 67.84
N ASN A 170 29.13 -5.61 68.87
CA ASN A 170 28.13 -6.29 69.69
C ASN A 170 27.39 -5.32 70.64
N ASN A 171 28.03 -4.24 71.10
CA ASN A 171 27.37 -3.16 71.87
C ASN A 171 26.35 -2.39 71.01
N VAL A 172 26.60 -2.21 69.71
CA VAL A 172 25.59 -1.63 68.81
C VAL A 172 24.47 -2.64 68.51
N ARG A 173 24.77 -3.94 68.38
CA ARG A 173 23.77 -5.00 68.15
C ARG A 173 22.83 -5.28 69.33
N SER A 174 23.24 -4.99 70.58
CA SER A 174 22.33 -5.06 71.73
C SER A 174 21.36 -3.88 71.78
N ASN A 175 21.81 -2.70 71.35
CA ASN A 175 21.02 -1.46 71.37
C ASN A 175 20.11 -1.29 70.13
N VAL A 176 20.57 -1.71 68.95
CA VAL A 176 19.88 -1.50 67.65
C VAL A 176 19.38 -2.83 67.09
N ARG A 177 18.06 -2.94 66.94
CA ARG A 177 17.37 -4.18 66.53
C ARG A 177 17.61 -4.52 65.05
N ASN A 178 17.54 -5.82 64.73
CA ASN A 178 17.60 -6.39 63.38
C ASN A 178 18.94 -6.23 62.61
N LEU A 179 20.04 -5.92 63.30
CA LEU A 179 21.39 -5.91 62.72
C LEU A 179 21.91 -7.34 62.44
N ASN A 180 21.48 -7.88 61.30
CA ASN A 180 21.79 -9.23 60.80
C ASN A 180 22.89 -9.25 59.72
N LEU A 181 23.27 -8.07 59.20
CA LEU A 181 24.28 -7.86 58.17
C LEU A 181 25.36 -6.87 58.67
N LEU A 182 26.62 -7.16 58.36
CA LEU A 182 27.79 -6.29 58.52
C LEU A 182 28.51 -6.15 57.18
N VAL A 183 28.63 -4.92 56.69
CA VAL A 183 29.37 -4.56 55.48
C VAL A 183 30.76 -4.04 55.87
N LEU A 184 31.80 -4.46 55.16
CA LEU A 184 33.21 -4.13 55.43
C LEU A 184 33.96 -3.72 54.16
N THR A 185 34.48 -2.49 54.11
CA THR A 185 35.21 -1.97 52.95
C THR A 185 36.73 -2.09 53.10
N GLY A 186 37.25 -3.30 53.37
CA GLY A 186 38.68 -3.59 53.35
C GLY A 186 39.48 -3.21 54.60
N ASP A 187 40.78 -3.49 54.50
CA ASP A 187 41.81 -3.34 55.53
C ASP A 187 41.42 -4.06 56.84
N GLN A 188 41.09 -5.34 56.69
CA GLN A 188 40.76 -6.27 57.75
C GLN A 188 42.01 -6.63 58.58
N VAL A 189 43.10 -6.95 57.89
CA VAL A 189 44.43 -7.26 58.44
C VAL A 189 45.43 -6.18 58.04
N ASP A 190 46.53 -6.00 58.77
CA ASP A 190 47.59 -5.06 58.36
C ASP A 190 48.50 -5.64 57.25
N ARG A 191 48.49 -6.96 57.00
CA ARG A 191 49.22 -7.61 55.89
C ARG A 191 48.50 -8.88 55.44
N GLY A 192 47.94 -8.87 54.24
CA GLY A 192 47.22 -10.00 53.64
C GLY A 192 48.10 -11.23 53.41
N GLY A 193 49.40 -11.04 53.15
CA GLY A 193 50.37 -12.12 52.96
C GLY A 193 50.84 -12.84 54.24
N TYR A 194 50.43 -12.42 55.44
CA TYR A 194 50.88 -13.01 56.71
C TYR A 194 49.76 -13.78 57.42
N GLU A 195 49.91 -15.10 57.58
CA GLU A 195 48.90 -15.95 58.24
C GLU A 195 48.57 -15.46 59.67
N ALA A 196 49.59 -15.11 60.46
CA ALA A 196 49.41 -14.66 61.85
C ALA A 196 48.52 -13.40 62.01
N HIS A 197 48.42 -12.57 60.97
CA HIS A 197 47.51 -11.42 60.97
C HIS A 197 46.05 -11.87 60.80
N TRP A 198 45.79 -12.87 59.93
CA TRP A 198 44.48 -13.51 59.79
C TRP A 198 44.10 -14.34 61.03
N GLU A 199 45.05 -14.99 61.70
CA GLU A 199 44.83 -15.63 63.00
C GLU A 199 44.42 -14.62 64.07
N SER A 200 45.13 -13.47 64.17
CA SER A 200 44.73 -12.37 65.04
C SER A 200 43.34 -11.83 64.70
N TYR A 201 43.04 -11.71 63.41
CA TYR A 201 41.74 -11.23 62.94
C TYR A 201 40.59 -12.17 63.36
N TYR A 202 40.69 -13.46 63.03
CA TYR A 202 39.64 -14.45 63.30
C TYR A 202 39.60 -14.95 64.75
N SER A 203 40.62 -14.66 65.57
CA SER A 203 40.55 -14.80 67.03
C SER A 203 39.87 -13.60 67.71
N GLY A 204 40.02 -12.38 67.19
CA GLY A 204 39.29 -11.20 67.69
C GLY A 204 37.85 -11.09 67.19
N MET A 205 37.59 -11.29 65.89
CA MET A 205 36.30 -11.08 65.22
C MET A 205 35.36 -12.30 65.31
N GLN A 206 35.04 -12.75 66.53
CA GLN A 206 34.13 -13.88 66.74
C GLN A 206 32.72 -13.67 66.14
N VAL A 207 32.28 -12.42 65.98
CA VAL A 207 30.92 -12.08 65.54
C VAL A 207 30.56 -12.58 64.13
N TYR A 208 31.53 -12.85 63.24
CA TYR A 208 31.27 -13.27 61.84
C TYR A 208 30.70 -14.69 61.70
N LYS A 209 30.71 -15.44 62.81
CA LYS A 209 30.04 -16.73 62.93
C LYS A 209 28.53 -16.56 63.13
N ASP A 210 28.12 -15.45 63.75
CA ASP A 210 26.75 -15.13 64.18
C ASP A 210 26.17 -13.82 63.57
N ILE A 211 26.70 -13.39 62.42
CA ILE A 211 26.17 -12.31 61.57
C ILE A 211 26.56 -12.58 60.11
N MET A 212 25.74 -12.21 59.13
CA MET A 212 26.15 -12.24 57.73
C MET A 212 27.13 -11.11 57.46
N VAL A 213 28.18 -11.39 56.69
CA VAL A 213 29.25 -10.46 56.34
C VAL A 213 29.28 -10.24 54.83
N ALA A 214 29.40 -8.99 54.41
CA ALA A 214 29.74 -8.59 53.05
C ALA A 214 31.03 -7.76 53.10
N SER A 215 32.18 -8.38 52.82
CA SER A 215 33.49 -7.73 52.81
C SER A 215 34.06 -7.60 51.40
N ILE A 216 35.02 -6.69 51.23
CA ILE A 216 35.98 -6.60 50.11
C ILE A 216 37.40 -6.46 50.68
N PRO A 217 38.47 -6.73 49.92
CA PRO A 217 39.83 -6.38 50.32
C PRO A 217 40.10 -4.87 50.23
N GLY A 218 40.97 -4.36 51.09
CA GLY A 218 41.66 -3.07 50.98
C GLY A 218 43.11 -3.25 50.54
N ASN A 219 43.90 -2.18 50.53
CA ASN A 219 45.31 -2.28 50.10
C ASN A 219 46.17 -3.11 51.06
N HIS A 220 45.83 -3.22 52.34
CA HIS A 220 46.57 -4.08 53.26
C HIS A 220 46.33 -5.58 53.01
N GLU A 221 45.15 -5.99 52.53
CA GLU A 221 44.94 -7.35 52.00
C GLU A 221 45.78 -7.64 50.75
N TYR A 222 46.16 -6.59 50.01
CA TYR A 222 47.05 -6.67 48.86
C TYR A 222 48.55 -6.61 49.21
N TYR A 223 48.98 -6.43 50.47
CA TYR A 223 50.41 -6.34 50.81
C TYR A 223 51.05 -7.68 51.21
N HIS A 224 52.18 -8.02 50.55
CA HIS A 224 52.87 -9.30 50.76
C HIS A 224 53.83 -9.34 51.95
N SER A 225 54.60 -8.26 52.16
CA SER A 225 55.73 -8.17 53.09
C SER A 225 55.89 -6.73 53.61
N LEU A 226 57.01 -6.41 54.29
CA LEU A 226 57.33 -5.02 54.65
C LEU A 226 57.38 -4.08 53.43
N ASP A 227 57.89 -4.53 52.28
CA ASP A 227 58.02 -3.75 51.03
C ASP A 227 56.68 -3.38 50.37
N SER A 228 55.54 -3.83 50.91
CA SER A 228 54.19 -3.51 50.40
C SER A 228 53.94 -3.93 48.94
N ALA A 229 54.70 -4.92 48.45
CA ALA A 229 54.51 -5.52 47.14
C ALA A 229 53.12 -6.14 47.00
N TYR A 230 52.48 -5.95 45.85
CA TYR A 230 51.10 -6.37 45.59
C TYR A 230 50.96 -7.89 45.43
N VAL A 231 50.03 -8.49 46.18
CA VAL A 231 49.65 -9.91 46.10
C VAL A 231 48.48 -10.16 45.15
N SER A 232 48.17 -11.43 44.94
CA SER A 232 46.88 -11.85 44.38
C SER A 232 45.76 -11.75 45.43
N PRO A 233 44.54 -11.30 45.07
CA PRO A 233 43.38 -11.33 45.99
C PRO A 233 42.99 -12.74 46.44
N LEU A 234 43.62 -13.79 45.88
CA LEU A 234 43.52 -15.17 46.33
C LEU A 234 43.79 -15.37 47.83
N TYR A 235 44.55 -14.51 48.52
CA TYR A 235 44.70 -14.60 49.98
C TYR A 235 43.39 -14.24 50.71
N TYR A 236 42.85 -13.04 50.47
CA TYR A 236 41.55 -12.60 50.99
C TYR A 236 40.40 -13.57 50.61
N ASN A 237 40.42 -14.09 49.38
CA ASN A 237 39.35 -14.94 48.83
C ASN A 237 39.22 -16.31 49.51
N GLN A 238 40.15 -16.72 50.38
CA GLN A 238 40.05 -17.97 51.15
C GLN A 238 39.28 -17.82 52.46
N PHE A 239 39.12 -16.58 52.95
CA PHE A 239 38.47 -16.29 54.23
C PHE A 239 36.99 -15.95 54.08
N HIS A 240 36.51 -15.84 52.83
CA HIS A 240 35.18 -15.38 52.47
C HIS A 240 34.62 -16.18 51.30
N ASN A 241 33.38 -16.67 51.43
CA ASN A 241 32.61 -17.33 50.39
C ASN A 241 31.50 -16.38 49.90
N ASN A 242 31.91 -15.31 49.22
CA ASN A 242 31.02 -14.26 48.73
C ASN A 242 30.24 -14.75 47.48
N PRO A 243 29.24 -13.99 46.99
CA PRO A 243 28.68 -14.20 45.65
C PRO A 243 29.78 -14.29 44.57
N GLN A 244 29.56 -15.11 43.55
CA GLN A 244 30.55 -15.34 42.48
C GLN A 244 30.21 -14.54 41.20
N ASN A 245 29.22 -13.66 41.28
CA ASN A 245 28.64 -12.85 40.21
C ASN A 245 29.44 -11.57 39.85
N GLY A 246 30.73 -11.52 40.19
CA GLY A 246 31.66 -10.42 39.90
C GLY A 246 32.12 -10.33 38.45
N PRO A 247 32.96 -9.33 38.11
CA PRO A 247 33.74 -9.35 36.87
C PRO A 247 34.76 -10.50 36.94
N GLU A 248 35.09 -11.11 35.79
CA GLU A 248 35.95 -12.31 35.72
C GLU A 248 37.31 -12.08 36.38
N SER A 249 37.87 -10.87 36.28
CA SER A 249 39.16 -10.54 36.88
C SER A 249 39.16 -10.36 38.41
N LYS A 250 38.00 -10.33 39.08
CA LYS A 250 37.85 -10.13 40.54
C LYS A 250 36.78 -11.02 41.18
N ILE A 251 36.53 -12.21 40.66
CA ILE A 251 35.56 -13.15 41.27
C ILE A 251 35.86 -13.33 42.78
N ASN A 252 34.80 -13.32 43.60
CA ASN A 252 34.81 -13.39 45.08
C ASN A 252 35.38 -12.13 45.81
N SER A 253 36.10 -11.22 45.14
CA SER A 253 36.55 -9.93 45.74
C SER A 253 35.79 -8.70 45.24
N SER A 254 35.25 -8.72 44.01
CA SER A 254 34.16 -7.85 43.54
C SER A 254 32.91 -8.70 43.30
N TYR A 255 31.73 -8.22 43.69
CA TYR A 255 30.45 -8.94 43.57
C TYR A 255 29.26 -8.03 43.89
N TYR A 256 28.03 -8.49 43.63
CA TYR A 256 26.82 -7.79 44.05
C TYR A 256 25.84 -8.72 44.79
N PHE A 257 24.96 -8.13 45.58
CA PHE A 257 23.85 -8.85 46.20
C PHE A 257 22.64 -7.94 46.44
N ASN A 258 21.44 -8.53 46.40
CA ASN A 258 20.22 -7.85 46.83
C ASN A 258 19.92 -8.18 48.30
N TYR A 259 19.43 -7.18 49.04
CA TYR A 259 19.08 -7.32 50.45
C TYR A 259 17.85 -6.45 50.74
N GLY A 260 16.67 -6.95 50.40
CA GLY A 260 15.41 -6.21 50.38
C GLY A 260 15.42 -5.14 49.29
N ASN A 261 14.92 -3.93 49.59
CA ASN A 261 14.89 -2.82 48.62
C ASN A 261 16.27 -2.17 48.31
N ILE A 262 17.39 -2.84 48.64
CA ILE A 262 18.77 -2.36 48.47
C ILE A 262 19.57 -3.30 47.56
N LEU A 263 20.14 -2.76 46.49
CA LEU A 263 21.23 -3.37 45.72
C LEU A 263 22.56 -2.93 46.33
N PHE A 264 23.38 -3.90 46.75
CA PHE A 264 24.77 -3.68 47.15
C PHE A 264 25.72 -4.08 46.03
N ILE A 265 26.67 -3.20 45.69
CA ILE A 265 27.75 -3.46 44.74
C ILE A 265 29.07 -3.33 45.50
N MET A 266 29.74 -4.45 45.69
CA MET A 266 31.00 -4.56 46.44
C MET A 266 32.15 -4.62 45.42
N LEU A 267 33.06 -3.64 45.48
CA LEU A 267 33.98 -3.32 44.38
C LEU A 267 35.45 -3.29 44.84
N ASP A 268 36.21 -4.32 44.48
CA ASP A 268 37.67 -4.39 44.55
C ASP A 268 38.31 -3.86 43.25
N VAL A 269 38.79 -2.63 43.33
CA VAL A 269 39.55 -1.91 42.28
C VAL A 269 40.96 -1.53 42.75
N ILE A 270 41.47 -2.17 43.82
CA ILE A 270 42.67 -1.76 44.55
C ILE A 270 43.94 -1.74 43.68
N ASP A 271 44.13 -2.75 42.83
CA ASP A 271 45.27 -2.80 41.90
C ASP A 271 45.07 -1.99 40.59
N LYS A 272 43.92 -1.32 40.46
CA LYS A 272 43.56 -0.37 39.38
C LYS A 272 43.59 -0.97 37.96
N LYS A 273 43.58 -2.30 37.84
CA LYS A 273 43.55 -3.02 36.55
C LYS A 273 42.11 -3.23 36.06
N ASN A 274 41.98 -3.50 34.77
CA ASN A 274 40.73 -3.91 34.10
C ASN A 274 39.52 -2.97 34.33
N VAL A 275 39.78 -1.69 34.59
CA VAL A 275 38.74 -0.71 34.96
C VAL A 275 37.57 -0.63 33.96
N THR A 276 37.80 -0.87 32.67
CA THR A 276 36.75 -0.93 31.65
C THR A 276 35.79 -2.12 31.84
N GLU A 277 36.32 -3.30 32.17
CA GLU A 277 35.51 -4.49 32.51
C GLU A 277 34.64 -4.21 33.73
N HIS A 278 35.24 -3.62 34.78
CA HIS A 278 34.54 -3.33 36.03
C HIS A 278 33.45 -2.27 35.84
N LYS A 279 33.69 -1.24 35.03
CA LYS A 279 32.69 -0.21 34.72
C LYS A 279 31.48 -0.79 33.96
N GLU A 280 31.72 -1.63 32.96
CA GLU A 280 30.63 -2.28 32.22
C GLU A 280 29.89 -3.33 33.08
N TRP A 281 30.59 -4.03 33.98
CA TRP A 281 29.97 -4.89 34.98
C TRP A 281 29.08 -4.12 35.96
N VAL A 282 29.58 -3.05 36.61
CA VAL A 282 28.79 -2.19 37.51
C VAL A 282 27.54 -1.66 36.81
N LYS A 283 27.70 -1.17 35.57
CA LYS A 283 26.60 -0.73 34.71
C LYS A 283 25.57 -1.85 34.50
N ASN A 284 25.98 -3.00 33.99
CA ASN A 284 25.07 -4.12 33.74
C ASN A 284 24.36 -4.60 35.03
N VAL A 285 25.05 -4.61 36.17
CA VAL A 285 24.46 -4.96 37.48
C VAL A 285 23.35 -3.98 37.85
N ILE A 286 23.57 -2.67 37.79
CA ILE A 286 22.55 -1.65 38.08
C ILE A 286 21.39 -1.75 37.08
N GLU A 287 21.68 -1.87 35.78
CA GLU A 287 20.64 -1.95 34.77
C GLU A 287 19.77 -3.23 34.87
N THR A 288 20.24 -4.29 35.54
CA THR A 288 19.52 -5.57 35.67
C THR A 288 18.90 -5.81 37.04
N ASN A 289 19.28 -5.04 38.06
CA ASN A 289 18.76 -5.16 39.44
C ASN A 289 18.05 -3.85 39.87
N PRO A 290 16.82 -3.58 39.38
CA PRO A 290 16.07 -2.38 39.72
C PRO A 290 15.63 -2.35 41.19
N SER A 291 16.48 -1.77 42.04
CA SER A 291 16.27 -1.60 43.48
C SER A 291 15.96 -0.15 43.84
N GLN A 292 15.33 0.09 45.01
CA GLN A 292 15.08 1.46 45.46
C GLN A 292 16.40 2.18 45.77
N TRP A 293 17.26 1.49 46.53
CA TRP A 293 18.54 1.99 46.97
C TRP A 293 19.67 1.26 46.26
N ILE A 294 20.71 2.00 45.86
CA ILE A 294 21.95 1.47 45.28
C ILE A 294 23.11 1.97 46.15
N ILE A 295 23.81 1.04 46.79
CA ILE A 295 24.95 1.32 47.67
C ILE A 295 26.19 0.63 47.09
N VAL A 296 27.24 1.43 46.82
CA VAL A 296 28.54 0.90 46.37
C VAL A 296 29.50 0.88 47.55
N GLY A 297 30.04 -0.29 47.88
CA GLY A 297 31.13 -0.46 48.82
C GLY A 297 32.47 -0.56 48.08
N THR A 298 33.39 0.36 48.35
CA THR A 298 34.76 0.40 47.80
C THR A 298 35.72 0.76 48.92
N HIS A 299 36.93 0.19 48.96
CA HIS A 299 37.88 0.55 50.02
C HIS A 299 38.40 1.98 49.84
N ALA A 300 39.07 2.24 48.71
CA ALA A 300 39.40 3.60 48.29
C ALA A 300 38.13 4.30 47.79
N ASN A 301 37.78 5.45 48.39
CA ASN A 301 36.60 6.24 48.02
C ASN A 301 36.99 7.37 47.05
N ALA A 302 36.03 7.88 46.25
CA ALA A 302 36.25 8.96 45.29
C ALA A 302 36.44 10.36 45.95
N ILE A 303 36.37 10.45 47.27
CA ILE A 303 36.71 11.63 48.08
C ILE A 303 37.88 11.30 49.01
N THR A 304 38.65 12.32 49.40
CA THR A 304 39.91 12.21 50.17
C THR A 304 39.90 13.22 51.33
N GLY A 305 40.63 12.94 52.41
CA GLY A 305 41.03 13.93 53.42
C GLY A 305 42.41 14.54 53.12
N GLY A 306 43.05 14.10 52.04
CA GLY A 306 44.39 14.47 51.61
C GLY A 306 45.41 13.33 51.70
N SER A 307 45.13 12.26 52.45
CA SER A 307 46.12 11.20 52.72
C SER A 307 46.39 10.32 51.49
N TYR A 308 45.32 9.99 50.74
CA TYR A 308 45.36 9.12 49.55
C TYR A 308 44.75 9.78 48.32
N GLN A 309 44.95 11.10 48.20
CA GLN A 309 44.40 11.93 47.12
C GLN A 309 44.62 11.40 45.69
N SER A 310 45.65 10.59 45.42
CA SER A 310 45.89 9.95 44.12
C SER A 310 44.80 8.95 43.76
N ASP A 311 44.31 8.24 44.77
CA ASP A 311 43.45 7.07 44.63
C ASP A 311 41.99 7.51 44.57
N SER A 312 41.62 8.52 45.37
CA SER A 312 40.33 9.20 45.22
C SER A 312 40.20 9.94 43.88
N LYS A 313 41.26 10.59 43.39
CA LYS A 313 41.25 11.19 42.04
C LYS A 313 41.15 10.14 40.94
N TRP A 314 41.79 8.97 41.10
CA TRP A 314 41.61 7.85 40.17
C TRP A 314 40.16 7.30 40.22
N MET A 315 39.59 7.13 41.41
CA MET A 315 38.21 6.67 41.60
C MET A 315 37.18 7.63 41.00
N MET A 316 37.32 8.94 41.25
CA MET A 316 36.44 9.96 40.68
C MET A 316 36.52 9.99 39.15
N ASN A 317 37.74 9.99 38.59
CA ASN A 317 37.94 10.03 37.13
C ASN A 317 37.42 8.77 36.41
N ASN A 318 37.45 7.60 37.06
CA ASN A 318 37.00 6.35 36.44
C ASN A 318 35.52 6.06 36.71
N PHE A 319 35.06 6.18 37.95
CA PHE A 319 33.73 5.75 38.38
C PHE A 319 32.79 6.89 38.76
N GLY A 320 33.27 8.10 39.08
CA GLY A 320 32.42 9.21 39.53
C GLY A 320 31.26 9.52 38.57
N LYS A 321 31.57 9.79 37.29
CA LYS A 321 30.54 9.99 36.25
C LYS A 321 29.63 8.76 36.06
N LEU A 322 30.14 7.53 36.24
CA LEU A 322 29.31 6.32 36.16
C LEU A 322 28.31 6.27 37.33
N PHE A 323 28.76 6.58 38.54
CA PHE A 323 27.89 6.62 39.71
C PHE A 323 26.84 7.74 39.60
N GLU A 324 27.16 8.87 38.95
CA GLU A 324 26.19 9.93 38.61
C GLU A 324 25.18 9.49 37.54
N GLU A 325 25.65 8.95 36.41
CA GLU A 325 24.80 8.50 35.28
C GLU A 325 23.82 7.40 35.71
N TYR A 326 24.27 6.46 36.55
CA TYR A 326 23.48 5.37 37.11
C TYR A 326 22.87 5.70 38.49
N GLN A 327 22.98 6.95 38.93
CA GLN A 327 22.36 7.52 40.13
C GLN A 327 22.53 6.65 41.39
N VAL A 328 23.76 6.24 41.70
CA VAL A 328 24.10 5.61 42.99
C VAL A 328 23.69 6.54 44.13
N ASP A 329 23.10 6.02 45.20
CA ASP A 329 22.66 6.86 46.33
C ASP A 329 23.84 7.17 47.26
N LEU A 330 24.60 6.13 47.61
CA LEU A 330 25.67 6.20 48.60
C LEU A 330 26.87 5.34 48.17
N VAL A 331 28.06 5.96 48.15
CA VAL A 331 29.35 5.28 47.97
C VAL A 331 30.08 5.26 49.32
N ILE A 332 30.10 4.09 49.96
CA ILE A 332 30.75 3.88 51.27
C ILE A 332 32.18 3.36 51.10
N GLY A 333 33.10 3.81 51.95
CA GLY A 333 34.49 3.36 51.96
C GLY A 333 35.28 3.74 53.22
N GLY A 334 36.58 3.49 53.17
CA GLY A 334 37.52 3.67 54.28
C GLY A 334 38.81 4.35 53.83
N HIS A 335 39.95 3.70 54.08
CA HIS A 335 41.29 4.09 53.60
C HIS A 335 41.88 5.35 54.28
N GLU A 336 41.13 6.46 54.34
CA GLU A 336 41.59 7.74 54.91
C GLU A 336 41.52 7.82 56.45
N HIS A 337 40.98 6.81 57.16
CA HIS A 337 40.94 6.73 58.64
C HIS A 337 40.37 7.97 59.37
N LEU A 338 39.37 8.65 58.80
CA LEU A 338 38.57 9.67 59.48
C LEU A 338 37.13 9.70 58.94
N TYR A 339 36.23 10.44 59.58
CA TYR A 339 34.89 10.68 59.03
C TYR A 339 34.99 11.74 57.93
N ILE A 340 34.51 11.43 56.73
CA ILE A 340 34.35 12.40 55.62
C ILE A 340 33.02 12.14 54.91
N ARG A 341 32.33 13.21 54.53
CA ARG A 341 31.09 13.17 53.75
C ARG A 341 31.12 14.26 52.67
N LYS A 342 30.69 13.93 51.45
CA LYS A 342 30.46 14.91 50.36
C LYS A 342 29.13 14.59 49.69
N ASP A 343 28.24 15.57 49.60
CA ASP A 343 26.85 15.36 49.20
C ASP A 343 26.61 15.63 47.71
N THR A 344 26.10 14.62 47.05
CA THR A 344 25.23 14.75 45.86
C THR A 344 25.77 15.56 44.69
N LEU A 345 26.98 15.25 44.19
CA LEU A 345 27.43 15.79 42.90
C LEU A 345 26.63 15.16 41.74
N TYR A 346 26.18 16.01 40.81
CA TYR A 346 25.70 15.65 39.46
C TYR A 346 26.20 16.72 38.48
N ASN A 347 26.94 16.35 37.45
CA ASN A 347 27.68 17.28 36.58
C ASN A 347 28.62 18.23 37.37
N ASN A 348 29.18 17.77 38.49
CA ASN A 348 29.96 18.54 39.48
C ASN A 348 29.19 19.59 40.31
N GLU A 349 27.85 19.68 40.20
CA GLU A 349 27.03 20.58 41.03
C GLU A 349 26.21 19.80 42.08
N LYS A 350 25.85 20.46 43.19
CA LYS A 350 25.03 19.84 44.25
C LYS A 350 23.58 19.66 43.80
N ASN A 351 23.14 18.42 43.66
CA ASN A 351 21.82 18.05 43.19
C ASN A 351 21.23 16.91 44.04
N ALA A 352 20.43 17.26 45.05
CA ALA A 352 19.85 16.31 46.00
C ALA A 352 18.91 15.24 45.39
N ASP A 353 18.44 15.46 44.15
CA ASP A 353 17.52 14.54 43.46
C ASP A 353 18.24 13.51 42.57
N LEU A 354 19.46 13.81 42.12
CA LEU A 354 20.21 12.97 41.16
C LEU A 354 21.59 12.54 41.67
N GLY A 355 22.30 13.43 42.36
CA GLY A 355 23.73 13.33 42.62
C GLY A 355 24.13 12.30 43.67
N VAL A 356 25.39 11.87 43.65
CA VAL A 356 25.91 10.78 44.50
C VAL A 356 26.46 11.34 45.82
N THR A 357 26.04 10.79 46.97
CA THR A 357 26.72 11.06 48.25
C THR A 357 27.88 10.07 48.44
N TYR A 358 29.04 10.60 48.77
CA TYR A 358 30.25 9.86 49.07
C TYR A 358 30.52 9.92 50.57
N TYR A 359 30.80 8.77 51.19
CA TYR A 359 31.02 8.65 52.63
C TYR A 359 32.25 7.78 52.96
N VAL A 360 33.20 8.37 53.66
CA VAL A 360 34.33 7.66 54.26
C VAL A 360 34.06 7.50 55.76
N SER A 361 34.09 6.25 56.21
CA SER A 361 34.00 5.94 57.64
C SER A 361 35.35 6.15 58.33
N PRO A 362 35.34 6.62 59.60
CA PRO A 362 36.44 6.39 60.53
C PRO A 362 36.85 4.92 60.55
N ALA A 363 38.12 4.68 60.91
CA ALA A 363 38.58 3.33 61.18
C ALA A 363 37.78 2.68 62.34
N THR A 364 37.40 1.42 62.16
CA THR A 364 36.71 0.63 63.20
C THR A 364 37.69 0.18 64.30
N GLN A 365 39.00 0.24 64.04
CA GLN A 365 40.06 0.05 65.02
C GLN A 365 40.88 1.37 65.21
N HIS A 366 42.20 1.31 65.18
CA HIS A 366 43.07 2.22 65.94
C HIS A 366 43.73 3.35 65.12
N LYS A 367 43.84 3.20 63.80
CA LYS A 367 44.46 4.21 62.94
C LYS A 367 43.54 5.44 62.84
N GLN A 368 44.14 6.63 62.75
CA GLN A 368 43.43 7.89 62.57
C GLN A 368 44.32 8.83 61.76
N TYR A 369 43.75 9.50 60.76
CA TYR A 369 44.37 10.65 60.11
C TYR A 369 43.57 11.93 60.38
N GLY A 370 44.11 13.06 59.95
CA GLY A 370 43.44 14.36 60.02
C GLY A 370 43.27 14.95 58.63
N ILE A 371 42.16 15.64 58.40
CA ILE A 371 41.94 16.34 57.13
C ILE A 371 43.01 17.41 56.90
N SER A 372 43.60 17.43 55.70
CA SER A 372 44.50 18.49 55.26
C SER A 372 43.73 19.79 55.02
N GLU A 373 44.39 20.93 55.22
CA GLU A 373 43.78 22.25 55.03
C GLU A 373 43.19 22.41 53.61
N ASP A 374 43.93 21.94 52.59
CA ASP A 374 43.57 22.02 51.17
C ASP A 374 42.25 21.30 50.80
N TYR A 375 41.75 20.42 51.66
CA TYR A 375 40.57 19.58 51.40
C TYR A 375 39.37 19.87 52.31
N LYS A 376 39.46 20.82 53.25
CA LYS A 376 38.35 21.14 54.18
C LYS A 376 37.13 21.74 53.49
N ASP A 377 37.36 22.67 52.56
CA ASP A 377 36.29 23.31 51.77
C ASP A 377 35.81 22.41 50.62
N ASP A 378 36.52 21.31 50.39
CA ASP A 378 36.25 20.34 49.32
C ASP A 378 35.29 19.23 49.78
N VAL A 379 34.78 19.27 51.02
CA VAL A 379 33.90 18.26 51.63
C VAL A 379 32.76 18.93 52.42
N ASP A 380 31.67 18.20 52.65
CA ASP A 380 30.45 18.74 53.29
C ASP A 380 30.37 18.49 54.80
N ASP A 381 31.09 17.49 55.30
CA ASP A 381 31.25 17.23 56.72
C ASP A 381 32.50 16.38 56.98
N TYR A 382 33.23 16.66 58.06
CA TYR A 382 34.41 15.90 58.46
C TYR A 382 34.57 15.84 59.99
N GLU A 383 35.20 14.78 60.50
CA GLU A 383 35.62 14.69 61.89
C GLU A 383 36.83 13.75 62.04
N ASN A 384 37.86 14.23 62.75
CA ASN A 384 39.12 13.53 62.95
C ASN A 384 38.96 12.52 64.09
N THR A 385 38.48 11.31 63.77
CA THR A 385 38.17 10.27 64.77
C THR A 385 38.43 8.85 64.27
N ASN A 386 38.57 7.91 65.21
CA ASN A 386 38.74 6.47 65.01
C ASN A 386 37.90 5.67 66.03
N TYR A 387 38.01 4.34 66.06
CA TYR A 387 37.16 3.44 66.85
C TYR A 387 35.66 3.77 66.69
N LYS A 388 35.15 3.70 65.45
CA LYS A 388 33.71 3.85 65.15
C LYS A 388 33.15 2.70 64.33
N ILE A 389 31.86 2.46 64.48
CA ILE A 389 31.06 1.61 63.60
C ILE A 389 29.78 2.36 63.23
N ASN A 390 29.25 2.13 62.02
CA ASN A 390 28.07 2.83 61.53
C ASN A 390 26.87 1.89 61.53
N THR A 391 25.68 2.40 61.82
CA THR A 391 24.43 1.76 61.38
C THR A 391 23.86 2.53 60.21
N ILE A 392 23.49 1.83 59.16
CA ILE A 392 22.67 2.37 58.08
C ILE A 392 21.27 1.76 58.21
N SER A 393 20.27 2.64 58.37
CA SER A 393 18.87 2.30 58.59
C SER A 393 18.04 2.81 57.41
N VAL A 394 17.53 1.90 56.60
CA VAL A 394 16.79 2.19 55.37
C VAL A 394 15.30 1.99 55.60
N THR A 395 14.50 2.91 55.05
CA THR A 395 13.04 2.91 55.05
C THR A 395 12.53 3.23 53.64
N ASN A 396 11.22 3.08 53.40
CA ASN A 396 10.58 3.52 52.13
C ASN A 396 10.84 4.99 51.76
N SER A 397 11.03 5.87 52.76
CA SER A 397 11.08 7.32 52.59
C SER A 397 12.46 7.95 52.80
N LYS A 398 13.39 7.25 53.44
CA LYS A 398 14.78 7.72 53.66
C LYS A 398 15.75 6.60 54.03
N LEU A 399 17.04 6.86 53.82
CA LEU A 399 18.17 6.14 54.40
C LEU A 399 18.79 7.05 55.48
N THR A 400 19.06 6.52 56.67
CA THR A 400 19.77 7.23 57.75
C THR A 400 21.08 6.52 58.07
N LEU A 401 22.21 7.22 57.93
CA LEU A 401 23.50 6.78 58.48
C LEU A 401 23.70 7.43 59.84
N THR A 402 24.05 6.64 60.86
CA THR A 402 24.47 7.11 62.19
C THR A 402 25.76 6.42 62.60
N VAL A 403 26.75 7.20 63.03
CA VAL A 403 28.03 6.71 63.56
C VAL A 403 27.90 6.40 65.07
N TYR A 404 28.56 5.36 65.55
CA TYR A 404 28.56 4.93 66.96
C TYR A 404 29.98 4.83 67.53
N ASN A 405 30.08 5.08 68.84
CA ASN A 405 31.30 4.89 69.64
C ASN A 405 31.42 3.44 70.14
N GLU A 406 32.53 3.16 70.82
CA GLU A 406 32.86 1.84 71.38
C GLU A 406 31.84 1.32 72.41
N ALA A 407 31.20 2.21 73.16
CA ALA A 407 30.17 1.88 74.14
C ALA A 407 28.83 1.48 73.49
N GLY A 408 28.71 1.60 72.17
CA GLY A 408 27.46 1.36 71.43
C GLY A 408 26.48 2.54 71.51
N GLU A 409 26.99 3.73 71.83
CA GLU A 409 26.24 5.00 71.87
C GLU A 409 26.47 5.76 70.55
N LYS A 410 25.56 6.67 70.19
CA LYS A 410 25.74 7.50 68.99
C LYS A 410 26.90 8.47 69.18
N ALA A 411 27.81 8.52 68.21
CA ALA A 411 28.97 9.39 68.26
C ALA A 411 28.61 10.85 67.94
N THR A 412 29.31 11.79 68.57
CA THR A 412 29.20 13.22 68.33
C THR A 412 30.52 13.81 67.81
N LYS A 413 30.44 14.93 67.10
CA LYS A 413 31.59 15.80 66.80
C LYS A 413 32.19 16.34 68.09
N TYR A 414 33.51 16.42 68.16
CA TYR A 414 34.27 16.74 69.37
C TYR A 414 34.00 18.18 69.87
N ASN A 415 33.90 19.15 68.96
CA ASN A 415 33.76 20.56 69.31
C ASN A 415 32.30 21.05 69.42
N SER A 416 31.36 20.49 68.65
CA SER A 416 29.96 20.97 68.61
C SER A 416 28.99 20.12 69.41
N GLY A 417 29.33 18.87 69.75
CA GLY A 417 28.39 17.92 70.35
C GLY A 417 27.28 17.45 69.40
N GLU A 418 27.32 17.85 68.13
CA GLU A 418 26.39 17.41 67.09
C GLU A 418 26.57 15.92 66.79
N LEU A 419 25.47 15.19 66.59
CA LEU A 419 25.53 13.76 66.22
C LEU A 419 26.16 13.58 64.83
N LEU A 420 27.12 12.66 64.71
CA LEU A 420 27.64 12.21 63.42
C LEU A 420 26.58 11.32 62.73
N THR A 421 25.70 11.96 61.96
CA THR A 421 24.56 11.30 61.31
C THR A 421 24.04 12.12 60.13
N PHE A 422 23.53 11.47 59.09
CA PHE A 422 22.86 12.14 57.97
C PHE A 422 21.72 11.29 57.39
N ASP A 423 20.78 11.97 56.73
CA ASP A 423 19.66 11.37 56.01
C ASP A 423 19.83 11.57 54.49
N LEU A 424 19.50 10.55 53.70
CA LEU A 424 19.33 10.63 52.25
C LEU A 424 17.86 10.34 51.88
N LEU A 425 17.38 10.95 50.79
CA LEU A 425 16.06 10.69 50.22
C LEU A 425 16.16 9.73 49.02
N PRO A 426 15.17 8.85 48.79
CA PRO A 426 15.22 7.88 47.71
C PRO A 426 14.99 8.54 46.34
N LYS A 427 15.85 8.22 45.38
CA LYS A 427 15.72 8.65 43.96
C LYS A 427 14.68 7.85 43.16
N ARG A 428 14.13 6.80 43.78
CA ARG A 428 13.36 5.69 43.19
C ARG A 428 12.27 5.22 44.15
N SER A 429 11.23 4.56 43.64
CA SER A 429 10.19 3.94 44.47
C SER A 429 10.53 2.50 44.86
N ALA A 430 10.10 2.07 46.05
CA ALA A 430 10.23 0.68 46.50
C ALA A 430 9.34 -0.33 45.74
N THR A 431 8.38 0.16 44.94
CA THR A 431 7.46 -0.67 44.15
C THR A 431 7.27 -0.07 42.77
N VAL A 432 7.27 -0.93 41.74
CA VAL A 432 7.09 -0.57 40.33
C VAL A 432 5.70 -0.98 39.88
N THR A 433 5.00 -0.12 39.13
CA THR A 433 3.75 -0.47 38.46
C THR A 433 3.98 -0.61 36.96
N THR A 434 3.76 -1.80 36.42
CA THR A 434 3.93 -2.10 34.99
C THR A 434 3.03 -1.22 34.12
N GLN A 435 3.61 -0.62 33.07
CA GLN A 435 2.93 0.24 32.11
C GLN A 435 2.77 -0.44 30.76
N LYS A 436 1.84 0.08 29.95
CA LYS A 436 1.74 -0.24 28.53
C LYS A 436 2.70 0.63 27.73
N ASP A 437 3.26 0.10 26.65
CA ASP A 437 4.17 0.83 25.76
C ASP A 437 3.54 2.15 25.23
N SER A 438 2.24 2.15 24.94
CA SER A 438 1.47 3.35 24.57
C SER A 438 1.44 4.45 25.64
N THR A 439 1.54 4.08 26.92
CA THR A 439 1.64 5.03 28.05
C THR A 439 3.06 5.58 28.15
N LEU A 440 4.08 4.75 27.90
CA LEU A 440 5.47 5.18 27.90
C LEU A 440 5.73 6.17 26.76
N LEU A 441 5.36 5.83 25.52
CA LEU A 441 5.51 6.71 24.34
C LEU A 441 4.73 8.03 24.51
N LYS A 442 3.49 8.01 25.00
CA LYS A 442 2.72 9.23 25.32
C LYS A 442 3.37 10.08 26.43
N GLY A 443 4.28 9.52 27.20
CA GLY A 443 5.11 10.25 28.16
C GLY A 443 6.24 11.06 27.51
N LEU A 444 6.72 10.68 26.32
CA LEU A 444 7.80 11.40 25.62
C LEU A 444 7.33 12.75 25.07
N LYS A 445 8.12 13.78 25.32
CA LYS A 445 7.96 15.11 24.71
C LYS A 445 9.31 15.70 24.37
N LEU A 446 9.44 16.19 23.14
CA LEU A 446 10.45 17.15 22.76
C LEU A 446 9.97 18.56 23.15
N ASN A 447 10.84 19.32 23.81
CA ASN A 447 10.78 20.77 23.91
C ASN A 447 11.98 21.35 23.13
N TYR A 448 11.71 22.22 22.15
CA TYR A 448 12.73 22.95 21.40
C TYR A 448 12.60 24.44 21.73
N ASP A 449 13.65 25.02 22.30
CA ASP A 449 13.81 26.44 22.50
C ASP A 449 14.62 27.01 21.33
N LYS A 450 13.93 27.74 20.46
CA LYS A 450 14.52 28.34 19.26
C LYS A 450 15.38 29.58 19.57
N GLU A 451 15.11 30.27 20.68
CA GLU A 451 15.81 31.51 21.06
C GLU A 451 17.17 31.21 21.70
N ASN A 452 17.25 30.13 22.49
CA ASN A 452 18.48 29.67 23.13
C ASN A 452 19.23 28.58 22.32
N GLU A 453 18.75 28.24 21.12
CA GLU A 453 19.27 27.15 20.28
C GLU A 453 19.41 25.82 21.03
N ASP A 454 18.39 25.43 21.81
CA ASP A 454 18.48 24.31 22.75
C ASP A 454 17.28 23.36 22.66
N ALA A 455 17.50 22.06 22.92
CA ALA A 455 16.42 21.10 23.00
C ALA A 455 16.54 20.17 24.21
N THR A 456 15.37 19.79 24.73
CA THR A 456 15.22 18.86 25.84
C THR A 456 14.20 17.79 25.49
N ILE A 457 14.60 16.52 25.63
CA ILE A 457 13.67 15.39 25.65
C ILE A 457 13.24 15.17 27.10
N SER A 458 11.94 15.03 27.31
CA SER A 458 11.34 14.77 28.63
C SER A 458 10.40 13.57 28.61
N TRP A 459 10.27 12.93 29.77
CA TRP A 459 9.47 11.74 30.01
C TRP A 459 8.77 11.83 31.38
N THR A 460 8.27 10.71 31.90
CA THR A 460 7.49 10.67 33.15
C THR A 460 8.00 9.59 34.09
N LYS A 461 7.82 9.79 35.41
CA LYS A 461 8.42 8.95 36.46
C LYS A 461 8.07 7.46 36.38
N VAL A 462 6.97 7.11 35.71
CA VAL A 462 6.57 5.71 35.48
C VAL A 462 7.55 4.93 34.59
N TYR A 463 8.54 5.59 34.00
CA TYR A 463 9.64 4.94 33.28
C TYR A 463 10.49 4.09 34.21
N TYR A 464 10.71 4.50 35.46
CA TYR A 464 11.47 3.70 36.43
C TYR A 464 10.84 2.31 36.60
N GLY A 465 11.66 1.26 36.47
CA GLY A 465 11.22 -0.14 36.52
C GLY A 465 10.42 -0.65 35.32
N ASN A 466 10.12 0.21 34.34
CA ASN A 466 9.50 -0.19 33.07
C ASN A 466 10.52 -0.10 31.91
N VAL A 467 11.28 0.99 31.88
CA VAL A 467 12.36 1.26 30.93
C VAL A 467 13.68 1.02 31.64
N LYS A 468 14.52 0.15 31.07
CA LYS A 468 15.89 -0.17 31.50
C LYS A 468 16.81 1.02 31.22
N THR A 469 16.84 1.48 29.96
CA THR A 469 17.61 2.66 29.52
C THR A 469 16.87 3.45 28.45
N VAL A 470 17.01 4.78 28.52
CA VAL A 470 16.60 5.75 27.50
C VAL A 470 17.83 6.06 26.65
N LYS A 471 17.80 5.72 25.36
CA LYS A 471 18.80 6.16 24.39
C LYS A 471 18.23 7.30 23.56
N ILE A 472 19.04 8.31 23.28
CA ILE A 472 18.68 9.40 22.37
C ILE A 472 19.79 9.54 21.33
N GLU A 473 19.39 9.41 20.08
CA GLU A 473 20.19 9.63 18.88
C GLU A 473 19.73 10.95 18.25
N ARG A 474 20.68 11.83 17.93
CA ARG A 474 20.46 13.16 17.36
C ARG A 474 21.26 13.30 16.08
N THR A 475 20.60 13.36 14.93
CA THR A 475 21.23 13.45 13.61
C THR A 475 20.84 14.76 12.92
N ALA A 476 21.82 15.59 12.60
CA ALA A 476 21.62 16.79 11.78
C ALA A 476 21.58 16.46 10.29
N ASN A 477 21.06 17.38 9.46
CA ASN A 477 20.97 17.23 8.00
C ASN A 477 22.34 17.23 7.26
N ASP A 478 23.45 17.49 7.95
CA ASP A 478 24.82 17.27 7.46
C ASP A 478 25.32 15.82 7.72
N ASN A 479 24.49 14.98 8.35
CA ASN A 479 24.77 13.62 8.85
C ASN A 479 25.70 13.53 10.07
N THR A 480 26.03 14.64 10.73
CA THR A 480 26.62 14.57 12.08
C THR A 480 25.59 13.94 13.02
N THR A 481 26.01 12.93 13.79
CA THR A 481 25.14 12.18 14.70
C THR A 481 25.78 12.05 16.06
N GLU A 482 25.02 12.40 17.10
CA GLU A 482 25.39 12.26 18.51
C GLU A 482 24.48 11.27 19.22
N TYR A 483 25.06 10.55 20.19
CA TYR A 483 24.37 9.53 20.97
C TYR A 483 24.50 9.82 22.45
N SER A 484 23.42 9.60 23.19
CA SER A 484 23.38 9.69 24.65
C SER A 484 22.54 8.55 25.23
N THR A 485 22.80 8.16 26.48
CA THR A 485 22.15 7.03 27.15
C THR A 485 22.01 7.34 28.64
N PHE A 486 20.85 7.01 29.21
CA PHE A 486 20.49 7.31 30.59
C PHE A 486 19.68 6.16 31.17
N ILE A 487 19.78 5.89 32.48
CA ILE A 487 18.80 5.04 33.16
C ILE A 487 17.50 5.81 33.40
N ALA A 488 16.39 5.08 33.48
CA ALA A 488 15.15 5.67 33.98
C ALA A 488 15.18 5.79 35.51
N SER A 489 14.73 6.93 36.04
CA SER A 489 14.42 7.08 37.47
C SER A 489 13.17 7.92 37.67
N GLU A 490 12.72 8.10 38.92
CA GLU A 490 11.59 8.98 39.22
C GLU A 490 12.00 10.47 39.31
N LYS A 491 13.30 10.76 39.19
CA LYS A 491 13.90 12.08 39.40
C LYS A 491 14.51 12.66 38.12
N LEU A 492 15.24 11.86 37.35
CA LEU A 492 15.67 12.24 36.00
C LEU A 492 14.48 12.05 35.06
N LEU A 493 13.74 13.13 34.83
CA LEU A 493 12.52 13.16 34.00
C LEU A 493 12.72 13.93 32.68
N SER A 494 13.90 14.50 32.47
CA SER A 494 14.24 15.29 31.29
C SER A 494 15.74 15.38 31.11
N GLN A 495 16.17 15.50 29.86
CA GLN A 495 17.56 15.64 29.49
C GLN A 495 17.72 16.62 28.33
N ASN A 496 18.63 17.56 28.49
CA ASN A 496 19.14 18.43 27.44
C ASN A 496 19.92 17.58 26.40
N ILE A 497 19.63 17.76 25.11
CA ILE A 497 20.22 16.99 24.01
C ILE A 497 21.21 17.80 23.16
N GLY A 498 21.83 18.80 23.77
CA GLY A 498 22.82 19.68 23.15
C GLY A 498 22.21 20.74 22.20
N PRO A 499 23.05 21.68 21.73
CA PRO A 499 22.58 22.84 20.96
C PRO A 499 22.01 22.44 19.59
N ILE A 500 20.85 23.00 19.27
CA ILE A 500 20.10 22.83 18.02
C ILE A 500 20.18 24.14 17.25
N PHE A 501 21.21 24.25 16.41
CA PHE A 501 21.50 25.46 15.65
C PHE A 501 20.38 25.80 14.66
N ASN A 502 20.01 27.07 14.56
CA ASN A 502 18.96 27.55 13.67
C ASN A 502 19.27 27.41 12.17
N ASP A 503 20.51 27.07 11.80
CA ASP A 503 20.96 26.82 10.43
C ASP A 503 20.63 25.40 9.92
N ARG A 504 20.19 24.49 10.81
CA ARG A 504 20.08 23.05 10.55
C ARG A 504 18.74 22.44 10.92
N ASN A 505 18.43 21.34 10.24
CA ASN A 505 17.31 20.45 10.57
C ASN A 505 17.85 19.21 11.29
N TYR A 506 17.10 18.71 12.27
CA TYR A 506 17.52 17.60 13.12
C TYR A 506 16.45 16.51 13.20
N LYS A 507 16.89 15.25 13.10
CA LYS A 507 16.13 14.08 13.53
C LYS A 507 16.57 13.68 14.93
N ILE A 508 15.60 13.44 15.81
CA ILE A 508 15.84 13.00 17.18
C ILE A 508 15.09 11.68 17.38
N LYS A 509 15.83 10.58 17.44
CA LYS A 509 15.30 9.24 17.68
C LYS A 509 15.50 8.87 19.15
N VAL A 510 14.39 8.70 19.87
CA VAL A 510 14.38 8.20 21.25
C VAL A 510 14.06 6.71 21.24
N THR A 511 14.96 5.90 21.78
CA THR A 511 14.81 4.44 21.89
C THR A 511 14.76 4.05 23.36
N LEU A 512 13.62 3.52 23.80
CA LEU A 512 13.43 3.03 25.16
C LEU A 512 13.68 1.52 25.17
N ILE A 513 14.74 1.08 25.83
CA ILE A 513 15.04 -0.34 26.07
C ILE A 513 14.34 -0.72 27.37
N LYS A 514 13.57 -1.81 27.37
CA LYS A 514 12.84 -2.33 28.54
C LYS A 514 13.64 -3.43 29.25
N TYR A 515 13.25 -3.77 30.49
CA TYR A 515 13.93 -4.80 31.30
C TYR A 515 13.80 -6.22 30.71
N ASP A 516 12.79 -6.47 29.87
CA ASP A 516 12.63 -7.71 29.09
C ASP A 516 13.50 -7.74 27.81
N GLY A 517 14.30 -6.70 27.56
CA GLY A 517 15.12 -6.55 26.36
C GLY A 517 14.36 -6.04 25.13
N SER A 518 13.03 -5.85 25.20
CA SER A 518 12.26 -5.26 24.10
C SER A 518 12.54 -3.77 23.96
N THR A 519 12.43 -3.24 22.74
CA THR A 519 12.59 -1.82 22.43
C THR A 519 11.29 -1.20 21.94
N ILE A 520 11.07 0.06 22.29
CA ILE A 520 10.04 0.92 21.71
C ILE A 520 10.66 2.26 21.35
N GLU A 521 10.29 2.79 20.18
CA GLU A 521 10.99 3.92 19.56
C GLU A 521 10.01 5.06 19.24
N GLN A 522 10.50 6.29 19.28
CA GLN A 522 9.78 7.49 18.84
C GLN A 522 10.74 8.47 18.18
N GLU A 523 10.41 8.93 16.98
CA GLU A 523 11.13 10.00 16.29
C GLU A 523 10.45 11.36 16.50
N PHE A 524 11.27 12.41 16.53
CA PHE A 524 10.86 13.80 16.45
C PHE A 524 11.72 14.50 15.39
N ASP A 525 11.12 15.36 14.56
CA ASP A 525 11.84 16.23 13.62
C ASP A 525 11.84 17.68 14.14
N ILE A 526 13.01 18.33 14.15
CA ILE A 526 13.13 19.79 14.27
C ILE A 526 13.44 20.33 12.87
N THR A 527 12.49 21.08 12.32
CA THR A 527 12.64 21.74 11.02
C THR A 527 12.79 23.24 11.21
N ASN A 528 14.01 23.76 11.05
CA ASN A 528 14.27 25.18 11.08
C ASN A 528 14.01 25.80 9.70
N LEU A 529 12.88 26.51 9.61
CA LEU A 529 12.47 27.24 8.43
C LEU A 529 13.38 28.47 8.23
N VAL A 530 14.24 28.42 7.21
CA VAL A 530 15.10 29.54 6.77
C VAL A 530 14.37 30.35 5.68
N PRO A 531 14.25 31.68 5.81
CA PRO A 531 13.68 32.53 4.75
C PRO A 531 14.71 32.77 3.63
N TYR A 532 14.25 32.69 2.39
CA TYR A 532 14.99 33.09 1.19
C TYR A 532 14.16 34.08 0.38
N ASN A 533 14.81 34.94 -0.41
CA ASN A 533 14.11 35.93 -1.24
C ASN A 533 13.39 35.23 -2.41
N LEU A 534 12.20 35.71 -2.72
CA LEU A 534 11.40 35.30 -3.86
C LEU A 534 11.19 36.53 -4.77
N ASN A 535 11.70 36.45 -6.00
CA ASN A 535 11.46 37.44 -7.04
C ASN A 535 10.48 36.86 -8.09
N LEU A 536 9.51 37.65 -8.51
CA LEU A 536 8.46 37.27 -9.44
C LEU A 536 8.40 38.29 -10.58
N GLU A 537 9.02 37.95 -11.70
CA GLU A 537 9.08 38.80 -12.89
C GLU A 537 7.76 38.71 -13.65
N LEU A 538 6.92 39.75 -13.47
CA LEU A 538 5.50 39.74 -13.84
C LEU A 538 5.21 40.08 -15.31
N ASP A 539 6.19 40.57 -16.08
CA ASP A 539 6.01 41.07 -17.46
C ASP A 539 4.77 41.98 -17.61
N GLY A 540 4.69 43.03 -16.79
CA GLY A 540 3.58 44.00 -16.80
C GLY A 540 2.25 43.49 -16.23
N GLY A 541 2.18 42.25 -15.74
CA GLY A 541 1.09 41.78 -14.88
C GLY A 541 1.16 42.33 -13.45
N ILE A 542 0.11 42.09 -12.68
CA ILE A 542 -0.02 42.52 -11.27
C ILE A 542 -0.40 41.36 -10.35
N LEU A 543 -0.03 41.49 -9.08
CA LEU A 543 -0.48 40.64 -7.97
C LEU A 543 -1.44 41.45 -7.08
N THR A 544 -2.46 40.80 -6.52
CA THR A 544 -3.41 41.44 -5.60
C THR A 544 -2.82 41.74 -4.22
N SER A 545 -1.70 41.09 -3.87
CA SER A 545 -1.07 41.16 -2.54
C SER A 545 0.45 40.92 -2.65
N PRO A 546 1.21 41.78 -3.37
CA PRO A 546 2.62 41.52 -3.71
C PRO A 546 3.53 41.39 -2.48
N GLU A 547 3.21 42.10 -1.40
CA GLU A 547 3.94 42.06 -0.11
C GLU A 547 4.02 40.65 0.51
N GLU A 548 3.10 39.74 0.16
CA GLU A 548 3.11 38.35 0.64
C GLU A 548 4.12 37.45 -0.09
N TRP A 549 4.74 37.93 -1.18
CA TRP A 549 5.50 37.11 -2.13
C TRP A 549 6.98 37.49 -2.28
N VAL A 550 7.51 38.33 -1.37
CA VAL A 550 8.93 38.73 -1.35
C VAL A 550 9.87 37.67 -0.73
N THR A 551 9.34 36.69 0.00
CA THR A 551 10.15 35.59 0.58
C THR A 551 9.42 34.24 0.53
N TYR A 552 10.18 33.15 0.57
CA TYR A 552 9.67 31.81 0.83
C TYR A 552 10.50 31.11 1.92
N MET A 553 9.93 30.09 2.56
CA MET A 553 10.60 29.34 3.63
C MET A 553 11.13 28.00 3.14
N SER A 554 12.44 27.78 3.26
CA SER A 554 13.06 26.45 3.12
C SER A 554 12.41 25.45 4.08
N GLY A 555 12.26 24.19 3.65
CA GLY A 555 11.52 23.16 4.38
C GLY A 555 9.99 23.22 4.22
N LYS A 556 9.43 24.31 3.65
CA LYS A 556 7.98 24.47 3.44
C LYS A 556 7.61 24.50 1.95
N VAL A 557 6.67 23.65 1.55
CA VAL A 557 6.06 23.73 0.21
C VAL A 557 5.28 25.05 0.09
N THR A 558 5.69 25.90 -0.84
CA THR A 558 5.11 27.24 -1.05
C THR A 558 4.45 27.28 -2.43
N LYS A 559 3.11 27.30 -2.47
CA LYS A 559 2.35 27.43 -3.73
C LYS A 559 2.55 28.84 -4.27
N LEU A 560 2.91 28.98 -5.55
CA LEU A 560 3.07 30.29 -6.19
C LEU A 560 1.70 30.95 -6.47
N PRO A 561 1.63 32.30 -6.54
CA PRO A 561 0.39 33.02 -6.79
C PRO A 561 -0.02 32.95 -8.26
N THR A 562 -1.24 33.42 -8.57
CA THR A 562 -1.71 33.63 -9.95
C THR A 562 -1.84 35.14 -10.18
N PRO A 563 -0.97 35.75 -11.00
CA PRO A 563 -1.06 37.16 -11.35
C PRO A 563 -2.17 37.42 -12.39
N ILE A 564 -2.48 38.69 -12.63
CA ILE A 564 -3.47 39.16 -13.61
C ILE A 564 -2.80 40.17 -14.54
N LYS A 565 -3.04 40.10 -15.85
CA LYS A 565 -2.57 41.06 -16.87
C LYS A 565 -3.72 41.32 -17.84
N ASP A 566 -4.06 42.58 -18.08
CA ASP A 566 -5.29 42.92 -18.81
C ASP A 566 -5.28 42.39 -20.25
N GLY A 567 -6.39 41.76 -20.66
CA GLY A 567 -6.53 41.06 -21.94
C GLY A 567 -5.47 39.97 -22.22
N HIS A 568 -4.91 39.33 -21.19
CA HIS A 568 -3.98 38.19 -21.33
C HIS A 568 -4.32 37.08 -20.31
N VAL A 569 -4.10 35.83 -20.70
CA VAL A 569 -4.22 34.66 -19.82
C VAL A 569 -2.84 34.25 -19.30
N PHE A 570 -2.76 33.94 -18.01
CA PHE A 570 -1.55 33.48 -17.35
C PHE A 570 -1.32 31.98 -17.63
N GLU A 571 -0.24 31.63 -18.33
CA GLU A 571 0.10 30.25 -18.67
C GLU A 571 0.91 29.54 -17.57
N GLY A 572 1.64 30.29 -16.74
CA GLY A 572 2.42 29.73 -15.62
C GLY A 572 3.70 30.49 -15.30
N TRP A 573 4.35 30.06 -14.23
CA TRP A 573 5.69 30.50 -13.83
C TRP A 573 6.77 29.60 -14.43
N PHE A 574 7.87 30.17 -14.90
CA PHE A 574 9.03 29.42 -15.42
C PHE A 574 10.32 29.86 -14.72
N GLU A 575 11.33 28.98 -14.69
CA GLU A 575 12.62 29.25 -14.01
C GLU A 575 13.57 30.14 -14.84
N ASN A 576 13.17 30.56 -16.03
CA ASN A 576 13.97 31.34 -16.98
C ASN A 576 13.09 32.21 -17.89
N GLU A 577 13.67 33.29 -18.41
CA GLU A 577 13.03 34.29 -19.30
C GLU A 577 12.68 33.76 -20.71
N LEU A 578 13.24 32.62 -21.11
CA LEU A 578 12.93 31.95 -22.38
C LEU A 578 11.72 31.00 -22.29
N PHE A 579 11.15 30.84 -21.09
CA PHE A 579 10.06 29.91 -20.76
C PHE A 579 10.36 28.43 -21.10
N GLU A 580 11.63 28.03 -21.09
CA GLU A 580 12.03 26.64 -21.30
C GLU A 580 11.66 25.75 -20.10
N GLY A 581 11.22 24.52 -20.38
CA GLY A 581 10.86 23.52 -19.36
C GLY A 581 9.36 23.39 -19.12
N THR A 582 8.97 23.15 -17.86
CA THR A 582 7.57 22.95 -17.45
C THR A 582 7.15 23.99 -16.41
N ALA A 583 5.93 24.52 -16.53
CA ALA A 583 5.40 25.52 -15.61
C ALA A 583 5.43 25.08 -14.13
N VAL A 584 5.96 25.95 -13.27
CA VAL A 584 6.10 25.76 -11.83
C VAL A 584 4.86 26.29 -11.11
N THR A 585 4.19 25.44 -10.33
CA THR A 585 3.01 25.84 -9.54
C THR A 585 3.30 25.98 -8.04
N LYS A 586 4.46 25.49 -7.59
CA LYS A 586 4.90 25.52 -6.19
C LYS A 586 6.41 25.35 -6.08
N ILE A 587 7.02 26.07 -5.15
CA ILE A 587 8.35 25.79 -4.62
C ILE A 587 8.22 24.56 -3.70
N LYS A 588 9.10 23.57 -3.85
CA LYS A 588 9.13 22.36 -3.02
C LYS A 588 9.92 22.61 -1.73
N SER A 589 9.70 21.77 -0.71
CA SER A 589 10.36 21.89 0.61
C SER A 589 11.86 21.62 0.61
N ASP A 590 12.39 20.96 -0.43
CA ASP A 590 13.81 20.66 -0.67
C ASP A 590 14.56 21.76 -1.43
N VAL A 591 13.90 22.86 -1.79
CA VAL A 591 14.53 24.00 -2.49
C VAL A 591 15.11 24.99 -1.48
N SER A 592 16.33 25.43 -1.73
CA SER A 592 17.05 26.44 -0.95
C SER A 592 17.71 27.50 -1.85
N GLY A 593 18.06 28.64 -1.25
CA GLY A 593 18.61 29.82 -1.93
C GLY A 593 17.53 30.70 -2.57
N ASP A 594 17.89 31.94 -2.86
CA ASP A 594 16.98 32.90 -3.49
C ASP A 594 16.51 32.42 -4.87
N LYS A 595 15.27 32.75 -5.24
CA LYS A 595 14.63 32.27 -6.48
C LYS A 595 13.97 33.39 -7.26
N THR A 596 14.12 33.34 -8.58
CA THR A 596 13.38 34.15 -9.55
C THR A 596 12.50 33.24 -10.38
N TYR A 597 11.26 33.66 -10.62
CA TYR A 597 10.35 33.01 -11.57
C TYR A 597 9.73 34.05 -12.51
N TYR A 598 9.52 33.67 -13.77
CA TYR A 598 9.05 34.52 -14.86
C TYR A 598 7.62 34.16 -15.26
N ALA A 599 6.73 35.15 -15.37
CA ALA A 599 5.33 34.96 -15.75
C ALA A 599 5.17 34.83 -17.27
N LYS A 600 4.62 33.71 -17.76
CA LYS A 600 4.27 33.52 -19.17
C LYS A 600 2.82 33.95 -19.42
N TRP A 601 2.60 34.69 -20.51
CA TRP A 601 1.31 35.28 -20.87
C TRP A 601 0.93 34.95 -22.32
N ALA A 602 -0.29 34.47 -22.53
CA ALA A 602 -0.92 34.37 -23.85
C ALA A 602 -1.87 35.55 -24.07
N LYS A 603 -1.91 36.12 -25.27
CA LYS A 603 -2.84 37.20 -25.63
C LYS A 603 -4.22 36.61 -25.94
N GLU A 604 -5.29 37.20 -25.40
CA GLU A 604 -6.68 36.80 -25.70
C GLU A 604 -7.35 37.73 -26.72
N TYR A 605 -8.19 37.15 -27.57
CA TYR A 605 -9.04 37.78 -28.59
C TYR A 605 -10.48 37.26 -28.50
N SER A 606 -11.48 38.06 -28.88
CA SER A 606 -12.90 37.70 -28.81
C SER A 606 -13.49 37.15 -30.12
N ILE A 607 -14.64 36.46 -30.04
CA ILE A 607 -15.40 35.95 -31.18
C ILE A 607 -16.88 36.31 -31.01
N THR A 608 -17.42 37.08 -31.96
CA THR A 608 -18.81 37.52 -32.02
C THR A 608 -19.56 36.80 -33.15
N TYR A 609 -20.62 36.03 -32.82
CA TYR A 609 -21.42 35.30 -33.79
C TYR A 609 -22.75 36.02 -34.12
N ASN A 610 -22.90 36.48 -35.36
CA ASN A 610 -24.14 36.99 -35.92
C ASN A 610 -24.89 35.84 -36.62
N THR A 611 -25.72 35.11 -35.88
CA THR A 611 -26.46 33.94 -36.38
C THR A 611 -27.59 34.28 -37.38
N LEU A 612 -27.97 35.55 -37.49
CA LEU A 612 -29.01 36.07 -38.41
C LEU A 612 -30.32 35.26 -38.33
N GLY A 613 -30.86 35.19 -37.12
CA GLY A 613 -32.11 34.49 -36.78
C GLY A 613 -31.95 33.01 -36.44
N GLY A 614 -30.74 32.45 -36.58
CA GLY A 614 -30.41 31.11 -36.06
C GLY A 614 -30.03 31.11 -34.59
N GLU A 615 -29.95 29.91 -34.03
CA GLU A 615 -29.40 29.62 -32.70
C GLU A 615 -28.03 28.92 -32.84
N ILE A 616 -27.16 29.11 -31.86
CA ILE A 616 -25.86 28.43 -31.76
C ILE A 616 -25.75 27.78 -30.38
N ASN A 617 -25.06 26.64 -30.29
CA ASN A 617 -24.89 25.95 -29.01
C ASN A 617 -24.18 26.84 -27.99
N SER A 618 -24.66 26.85 -26.74
CA SER A 618 -24.04 27.57 -25.61
C SER A 618 -22.60 27.14 -25.29
N SER A 619 -22.11 26.04 -25.87
CA SER A 619 -20.70 25.63 -25.81
C SER A 619 -19.82 26.24 -26.91
N ALA A 620 -20.33 27.15 -27.75
CA ALA A 620 -19.53 27.86 -28.75
C ALA A 620 -18.55 28.84 -28.07
N GLN A 621 -17.28 28.78 -28.48
CA GLN A 621 -16.22 29.61 -27.91
C GLN A 621 -16.37 31.07 -28.35
N THR A 622 -16.49 31.98 -27.37
CA THR A 622 -16.61 33.44 -27.57
C THR A 622 -15.29 34.19 -27.41
N SER A 623 -14.19 33.48 -27.15
CA SER A 623 -12.81 33.98 -27.17
C SER A 623 -11.82 32.87 -27.51
N TYR A 624 -10.59 33.26 -27.82
CA TYR A 624 -9.46 32.38 -28.10
C TYR A 624 -8.12 33.04 -27.76
N LEU A 625 -7.08 32.24 -27.57
CA LEU A 625 -5.72 32.69 -27.33
C LEU A 625 -4.89 32.72 -28.61
N GLU A 626 -3.92 33.65 -28.69
CA GLU A 626 -2.96 33.72 -29.79
C GLU A 626 -2.12 32.43 -29.87
N GLY A 627 -2.47 31.55 -30.81
CA GLY A 627 -1.88 30.21 -30.97
C GLY A 627 -2.88 29.05 -30.89
N ASP A 628 -4.11 29.28 -30.43
CA ASP A 628 -5.18 28.27 -30.37
C ASP A 628 -5.54 27.69 -31.75
N SER A 629 -6.13 26.50 -31.79
CA SER A 629 -6.66 25.92 -33.03
C SER A 629 -7.88 25.02 -32.76
N PHE A 630 -9.02 25.36 -33.33
CA PHE A 630 -10.29 24.63 -33.16
C PHE A 630 -11.30 24.96 -34.27
N SER A 631 -12.24 24.04 -34.54
CA SER A 631 -13.34 24.29 -35.47
C SER A 631 -14.46 25.10 -34.82
N LEU A 632 -14.98 26.10 -35.55
CA LEU A 632 -16.11 26.92 -35.15
C LEU A 632 -17.39 26.07 -35.11
N GLN A 633 -18.28 26.36 -34.15
CA GLN A 633 -19.54 25.61 -34.04
C GLN A 633 -20.51 26.01 -35.17
N THR A 634 -21.21 25.02 -35.73
CA THR A 634 -22.27 25.23 -36.70
C THR A 634 -23.58 25.64 -36.00
N PRO A 635 -24.24 26.74 -36.40
CA PRO A 635 -25.55 27.13 -35.89
C PRO A 635 -26.67 26.31 -36.57
N TYR A 636 -27.90 26.42 -36.06
CA TYR A 636 -29.12 25.90 -36.69
C TYR A 636 -30.22 26.97 -36.76
N ARG A 637 -31.07 26.93 -37.79
CA ARG A 637 -32.17 27.90 -37.97
C ARG A 637 -33.36 27.26 -38.69
N ASN A 638 -34.43 26.93 -37.98
CA ASN A 638 -35.71 26.47 -38.56
C ASN A 638 -35.61 25.44 -39.72
N GLU A 639 -34.66 24.50 -39.61
CA GLU A 639 -34.33 23.49 -40.64
C GLU A 639 -33.74 24.03 -41.97
N ASP A 640 -33.44 25.33 -42.08
CA ASP A 640 -32.62 25.88 -43.17
C ASP A 640 -31.20 25.26 -43.19
N MET A 641 -30.59 25.21 -44.38
CA MET A 641 -29.22 24.72 -44.51
C MET A 641 -28.22 25.85 -44.25
N PHE A 642 -27.34 25.65 -43.26
CA PHE A 642 -26.18 26.49 -43.01
C PHE A 642 -25.14 26.32 -44.14
N LEU A 643 -24.60 27.43 -44.64
CA LEU A 643 -23.62 27.47 -45.73
C LEU A 643 -22.20 27.88 -45.30
N GLY A 644 -22.01 28.34 -44.05
CA GLY A 644 -20.72 28.77 -43.53
C GLY A 644 -20.77 30.10 -42.77
N TRP A 645 -19.72 30.36 -41.99
CA TRP A 645 -19.46 31.67 -41.38
C TRP A 645 -18.62 32.53 -42.33
N TYR A 646 -18.88 33.84 -42.33
CA TYR A 646 -18.11 34.84 -43.09
C TYR A 646 -17.72 35.99 -42.17
N ASP A 647 -16.59 36.65 -42.40
CA ASP A 647 -16.18 37.85 -41.66
C ASP A 647 -16.92 39.14 -42.07
N ASN A 648 -17.71 39.07 -43.15
CA ASN A 648 -18.45 40.18 -43.74
C ASN A 648 -19.94 39.82 -43.99
N PRO A 649 -20.88 40.76 -43.77
CA PRO A 649 -22.31 40.53 -43.96
C PRO A 649 -22.72 40.38 -45.44
N GLU A 650 -21.85 40.74 -46.38
CA GLU A 650 -22.01 40.49 -47.83
C GLU A 650 -21.72 39.03 -48.22
N TYR A 651 -21.17 38.23 -47.31
CA TYR A 651 -20.78 36.82 -47.51
C TYR A 651 -19.84 36.57 -48.70
N THR A 652 -18.89 37.48 -48.91
CA THR A 652 -17.81 37.40 -49.89
C THR A 652 -16.58 36.69 -49.31
N GLY A 653 -15.73 36.13 -50.17
CA GLY A 653 -14.58 35.30 -49.74
C GLY A 653 -14.94 33.83 -49.52
N GLU A 654 -14.01 33.08 -48.92
CA GLU A 654 -14.21 31.70 -48.49
C GLU A 654 -14.82 31.64 -47.07
N PRO A 655 -15.62 30.61 -46.74
CA PRO A 655 -16.20 30.48 -45.40
C PRO A 655 -15.13 30.11 -44.36
N ILE A 656 -15.25 30.69 -43.17
CA ILE A 656 -14.37 30.43 -42.02
C ILE A 656 -14.95 29.26 -41.23
N ASP A 657 -14.23 28.15 -41.15
CA ASP A 657 -14.64 26.94 -40.41
C ASP A 657 -13.91 26.74 -39.08
N SER A 658 -12.84 27.50 -38.84
CA SER A 658 -11.91 27.27 -37.74
C SER A 658 -11.14 28.53 -37.33
N VAL A 659 -10.72 28.55 -36.06
CA VAL A 659 -9.58 29.34 -35.57
C VAL A 659 -8.33 28.51 -35.75
N THR A 660 -7.23 29.14 -36.16
CA THR A 660 -5.93 28.51 -36.36
C THR A 660 -4.84 29.23 -35.55
N GLY A 661 -3.72 28.57 -35.30
CA GLY A 661 -2.60 29.14 -34.53
C GLY A 661 -1.91 30.35 -35.19
N THR A 662 -2.36 30.76 -36.38
CA THR A 662 -1.94 31.98 -37.09
C THR A 662 -3.03 33.06 -37.12
N THR A 663 -4.24 32.79 -36.62
CA THR A 663 -5.36 33.74 -36.55
C THR A 663 -5.10 34.75 -35.42
N LYS A 664 -5.32 36.05 -35.68
CA LYS A 664 -5.09 37.14 -34.71
C LYS A 664 -6.16 38.23 -34.84
N GLY A 665 -6.53 38.83 -33.71
CA GLY A 665 -7.53 39.91 -33.64
C GLY A 665 -8.94 39.40 -33.37
N ASP A 666 -9.82 40.29 -32.94
CA ASP A 666 -11.22 39.95 -32.67
C ASP A 666 -11.96 39.51 -33.94
N LEU A 667 -12.70 38.40 -33.86
CA LEU A 667 -13.49 37.85 -34.96
C LEU A 667 -14.95 38.29 -34.86
N VAL A 668 -15.51 38.75 -35.97
CA VAL A 668 -16.96 39.02 -36.11
C VAL A 668 -17.48 38.20 -37.28
N LEU A 669 -18.33 37.23 -36.99
CA LEU A 669 -18.77 36.20 -37.94
C LEU A 669 -20.25 36.34 -38.28
N TYR A 670 -20.62 36.07 -39.53
CA TYR A 670 -21.98 36.16 -40.07
C TYR A 670 -22.41 34.81 -40.67
N ALA A 671 -23.55 34.28 -40.22
CA ALA A 671 -24.06 32.99 -40.69
C ALA A 671 -24.79 33.10 -42.03
N LYS A 672 -24.32 32.38 -43.06
CA LYS A 672 -24.98 32.27 -44.36
C LYS A 672 -25.93 31.07 -44.37
N TRP A 673 -27.11 31.23 -44.97
CA TRP A 673 -28.21 30.27 -44.94
C TRP A 673 -28.83 30.06 -46.32
N ARG A 674 -29.53 28.93 -46.51
CA ARG A 674 -30.35 28.59 -47.69
C ARG A 674 -31.69 28.01 -47.25
N GLN A 675 -32.79 28.51 -47.82
CA GLN A 675 -34.14 28.24 -47.35
C GLN A 675 -34.65 26.83 -47.71
N LYS A 676 -35.40 26.24 -46.76
CA LYS A 676 -36.12 24.96 -46.92
C LYS A 676 -37.61 25.15 -47.24
N PHE A 677 -38.14 24.30 -48.11
CA PHE A 677 -39.55 24.21 -48.50
C PHE A 677 -40.09 22.77 -48.35
N THR A 678 -41.42 22.61 -48.34
CA THR A 678 -42.12 21.32 -48.15
C THR A 678 -42.83 20.83 -49.41
N ILE A 679 -43.10 19.52 -49.49
CA ILE A 679 -43.75 18.84 -50.61
C ILE A 679 -44.83 17.89 -50.08
N SER A 680 -46.06 18.02 -50.57
CA SER A 680 -47.21 17.15 -50.25
C SER A 680 -47.60 16.30 -51.46
N TYR A 681 -47.87 15.01 -51.26
CA TYR A 681 -48.28 14.09 -52.35
C TYR A 681 -49.71 13.58 -52.17
N ASN A 682 -50.62 14.02 -53.05
CA ASN A 682 -52.01 13.58 -53.13
C ASN A 682 -52.12 12.45 -54.17
N ILE A 683 -51.95 11.21 -53.70
CA ILE A 683 -51.91 9.99 -54.54
C ILE A 683 -53.27 9.55 -55.12
N LEU A 684 -54.38 10.16 -54.68
CA LEU A 684 -55.74 9.96 -55.19
C LEU A 684 -56.11 8.47 -55.40
N GLY A 685 -55.87 7.65 -54.37
CA GLY A 685 -56.21 6.21 -54.36
C GLY A 685 -55.15 5.26 -54.91
N GLY A 686 -53.97 5.76 -55.30
CA GLY A 686 -52.78 4.93 -55.54
C GLY A 686 -51.97 4.64 -54.28
N GLU A 687 -50.83 3.95 -54.44
CA GLU A 687 -49.81 3.69 -53.43
C GLU A 687 -48.45 4.27 -53.86
N LEU A 688 -47.70 4.83 -52.90
CA LEU A 688 -46.29 5.23 -53.08
C LEU A 688 -45.33 4.24 -52.40
N THR A 689 -44.13 4.18 -52.96
CA THR A 689 -43.33 2.96 -53.01
C THR A 689 -41.88 3.20 -52.57
N ASN A 690 -41.23 4.19 -53.17
CA ASN A 690 -39.87 4.63 -52.86
C ASN A 690 -39.87 5.68 -51.74
N GLN A 691 -38.69 6.08 -51.27
CA GLN A 691 -38.58 7.25 -50.40
C GLN A 691 -38.88 8.53 -51.20
N GLU A 692 -39.86 9.28 -50.71
CA GLU A 692 -40.32 10.54 -51.28
C GLU A 692 -39.52 11.70 -50.65
N PRO A 693 -39.04 12.69 -51.42
CA PRO A 693 -38.60 13.95 -50.83
C PRO A 693 -39.85 14.69 -50.33
N SER A 694 -40.09 14.74 -49.02
CA SER A 694 -41.16 15.54 -48.42
C SER A 694 -40.77 17.02 -48.23
N THR A 695 -39.51 17.36 -48.51
CA THR A 695 -38.94 18.71 -48.38
C THR A 695 -37.80 18.91 -49.38
N TYR A 696 -37.56 20.14 -49.81
CA TYR A 696 -36.46 20.52 -50.71
C TYR A 696 -35.80 21.84 -50.29
N PHE A 697 -34.58 22.11 -50.77
CA PHE A 697 -33.91 23.41 -50.60
C PHE A 697 -33.88 24.18 -51.92
N GLU A 698 -34.01 25.50 -51.86
CA GLU A 698 -33.87 26.38 -53.03
C GLU A 698 -32.49 26.22 -53.71
N GLY A 699 -32.44 26.33 -55.04
CA GLY A 699 -31.20 26.17 -55.80
C GLY A 699 -30.72 24.72 -55.98
N TYR A 700 -31.56 23.72 -55.69
CA TYR A 700 -31.26 22.29 -55.93
C TYR A 700 -32.33 21.62 -56.82
N THR A 701 -31.94 20.50 -57.45
CA THR A 701 -32.82 19.65 -58.26
C THR A 701 -33.21 18.39 -57.50
N TYR A 702 -34.47 17.95 -57.65
CA TYR A 702 -34.99 16.72 -57.04
C TYR A 702 -35.91 15.99 -58.01
N SER A 703 -35.74 14.68 -58.15
CA SER A 703 -36.66 13.81 -58.89
C SER A 703 -37.93 13.56 -58.09
N LEU A 704 -39.09 13.53 -58.77
CA LEU A 704 -40.35 13.15 -58.14
C LEU A 704 -40.53 11.63 -58.16
N PRO A 705 -41.11 11.03 -57.11
CA PRO A 705 -41.46 9.61 -57.11
C PRO A 705 -42.61 9.37 -58.09
N SER A 706 -42.79 8.13 -58.56
CA SER A 706 -43.94 7.76 -59.39
C SER A 706 -44.82 6.73 -58.64
N PRO A 707 -46.13 6.99 -58.44
CA PRO A 707 -47.05 6.14 -57.69
C PRO A 707 -47.61 4.99 -58.53
N THR A 708 -48.05 3.92 -57.86
CA THR A 708 -48.77 2.77 -58.44
C THR A 708 -50.28 2.88 -58.17
N ARG A 709 -51.15 2.29 -59.00
CA ARG A 709 -52.56 2.05 -58.65
C ARG A 709 -53.11 0.86 -59.46
N ASP A 710 -53.64 -0.15 -58.79
CA ASP A 710 -54.16 -1.36 -59.45
C ASP A 710 -55.29 -1.01 -60.43
N GLY A 711 -55.13 -1.43 -61.69
CA GLY A 711 -56.06 -1.13 -62.79
C GLY A 711 -55.98 0.29 -63.37
N TYR A 712 -54.94 1.08 -63.03
CA TYR A 712 -54.75 2.44 -63.55
C TYR A 712 -53.30 2.75 -63.91
N GLN A 713 -53.09 3.38 -65.07
CA GLN A 713 -51.80 3.95 -65.48
C GLN A 713 -51.60 5.34 -64.88
N PHE A 714 -50.40 5.63 -64.37
CA PHE A 714 -50.01 6.96 -63.87
C PHE A 714 -49.62 7.88 -65.02
N MET A 715 -50.24 9.06 -65.10
CA MET A 715 -50.04 10.02 -66.19
C MET A 715 -49.05 11.14 -65.82
N GLY A 716 -48.95 11.50 -64.53
CA GLY A 716 -48.05 12.55 -64.04
C GLY A 716 -48.54 13.26 -62.78
N TRP A 717 -47.68 14.13 -62.24
CA TRP A 717 -48.00 15.05 -61.15
C TRP A 717 -48.48 16.41 -61.65
N TYR A 718 -49.44 17.00 -60.95
CA TYR A 718 -50.03 18.30 -61.24
C TYR A 718 -50.17 19.13 -59.95
N LEU A 719 -50.21 20.45 -60.04
CA LEU A 719 -50.32 21.36 -58.88
C LEU A 719 -51.76 21.59 -58.39
N ASN A 720 -52.76 20.92 -59.00
CA ASN A 720 -54.16 21.01 -58.59
C ASN A 720 -54.94 19.73 -58.93
N PRO A 721 -56.02 19.41 -58.19
CA PRO A 721 -56.81 18.18 -58.38
C PRO A 721 -57.61 18.16 -59.69
N GLU A 722 -57.84 19.31 -60.32
CA GLU A 722 -58.46 19.42 -61.65
C GLU A 722 -57.50 19.06 -62.80
N PHE A 723 -56.22 18.82 -62.49
CA PHE A 723 -55.15 18.50 -63.44
C PHE A 723 -54.97 19.53 -64.56
N THR A 724 -55.18 20.82 -64.23
CA THR A 724 -55.13 21.95 -65.19
C THR A 724 -53.77 22.65 -65.28
N SER A 725 -52.83 22.33 -64.38
CA SER A 725 -51.45 22.82 -64.50
C SER A 725 -50.70 22.10 -65.63
N GLU A 726 -49.51 22.60 -65.97
CA GLU A 726 -48.53 21.76 -66.64
C GLU A 726 -48.13 20.58 -65.73
N LYS A 727 -47.60 19.52 -66.35
CA LYS A 727 -47.14 18.32 -65.66
C LYS A 727 -45.80 18.61 -64.99
N ILE A 728 -45.69 18.33 -63.69
CA ILE A 728 -44.44 18.48 -62.93
C ILE A 728 -43.63 17.19 -63.06
N GLU A 729 -42.45 17.27 -63.67
CA GLU A 729 -41.55 16.11 -63.88
C GLU A 729 -40.44 16.04 -62.82
N SER A 730 -39.96 17.20 -62.37
CA SER A 730 -38.94 17.34 -61.34
C SER A 730 -39.05 18.68 -60.63
N ILE A 731 -38.47 18.79 -59.44
CA ILE A 731 -38.18 20.08 -58.80
C ILE A 731 -36.84 20.57 -59.38
N THR A 732 -36.81 21.82 -59.82
CA THR A 732 -35.62 22.48 -60.39
C THR A 732 -35.01 23.48 -59.41
N GLU A 733 -33.77 23.91 -59.66
CA GLU A 733 -33.07 24.93 -58.87
C GLU A 733 -33.86 26.25 -58.71
N ASN A 734 -34.71 26.58 -59.69
CA ASN A 734 -35.52 27.80 -59.74
C ASN A 734 -36.89 27.65 -59.05
N THR A 735 -37.18 26.49 -58.44
CA THR A 735 -38.46 26.24 -57.75
C THR A 735 -38.47 26.92 -56.39
N GLN A 736 -39.55 27.63 -56.06
CA GLN A 736 -39.69 28.37 -54.80
C GLN A 736 -41.06 28.11 -54.17
N GLY A 737 -41.11 28.06 -52.83
CA GLY A 737 -42.33 27.82 -52.07
C GLY A 737 -42.67 26.33 -51.89
N ASN A 738 -43.69 26.06 -51.08
CA ASN A 738 -44.20 24.71 -50.83
C ASN A 738 -44.99 24.18 -52.04
N LEU A 739 -44.93 22.86 -52.28
CA LEU A 739 -45.57 22.21 -53.43
C LEU A 739 -46.62 21.20 -52.98
N ASP A 740 -47.87 21.35 -53.45
CA ASP A 740 -48.92 20.35 -53.31
C ASP A 740 -49.15 19.64 -54.65
N LEU A 741 -48.74 18.38 -54.74
CA LEU A 741 -48.76 17.59 -55.98
C LEU A 741 -49.93 16.60 -55.97
N TYR A 742 -50.56 16.40 -57.13
CA TYR A 742 -51.74 15.55 -57.35
C TYR A 742 -51.48 14.53 -58.46
N ALA A 743 -51.72 13.24 -58.18
CA ALA A 743 -51.46 12.14 -59.11
C ALA A 743 -52.61 11.95 -60.11
N LYS A 744 -52.32 12.08 -61.41
CA LYS A 744 -53.30 11.81 -62.48
C LYS A 744 -53.27 10.36 -62.93
N TRP A 745 -54.44 9.78 -63.13
CA TRP A 745 -54.66 8.36 -63.44
C TRP A 745 -55.52 8.19 -64.71
N ALA A 746 -55.26 7.15 -65.50
CA ALA A 746 -56.14 6.66 -66.57
C ALA A 746 -56.45 5.17 -66.33
N GLN A 747 -57.71 4.74 -66.52
CA GLN A 747 -58.10 3.35 -66.23
C GLN A 747 -57.64 2.39 -67.34
N GLU A 748 -57.18 1.20 -66.97
CA GLU A 748 -56.82 0.11 -67.89
C GLU A 748 -57.95 -0.92 -67.99
N PHE A 749 -58.16 -1.47 -69.19
CA PHE A 749 -59.13 -2.51 -69.54
C PHE A 749 -58.46 -3.62 -70.36
N SER A 750 -58.93 -4.86 -70.23
CA SER A 750 -58.36 -6.03 -70.92
C SER A 750 -59.06 -6.38 -72.24
N ILE A 751 -58.37 -7.12 -73.12
CA ILE A 751 -58.88 -7.61 -74.40
C ILE A 751 -58.51 -9.09 -74.57
N ASP A 752 -59.52 -9.96 -74.45
CA ASP A 752 -59.40 -11.40 -74.66
C ASP A 752 -59.85 -11.80 -76.07
N TYR A 753 -59.05 -12.63 -76.75
CA TYR A 753 -59.28 -13.05 -78.15
C TYR A 753 -59.52 -14.56 -78.24
N ASN A 754 -60.76 -14.96 -78.51
CA ASN A 754 -61.13 -16.29 -78.93
C ASN A 754 -61.10 -16.38 -80.47
N THR A 755 -60.03 -16.98 -81.01
CA THR A 755 -59.80 -17.08 -82.45
C THR A 755 -60.64 -18.14 -83.17
N SER A 756 -61.51 -18.89 -82.48
CA SER A 756 -62.36 -19.95 -83.08
C SER A 756 -61.56 -20.91 -83.97
N GLU A 757 -60.53 -21.55 -83.39
CA GLU A 757 -59.50 -22.38 -84.05
C GLU A 757 -58.55 -21.65 -85.03
N GLY A 758 -58.64 -20.33 -85.18
CA GLY A 758 -57.66 -19.53 -85.92
C GLY A 758 -56.38 -19.24 -85.12
N THR A 759 -55.39 -18.68 -85.82
CA THR A 759 -54.11 -18.21 -85.28
C THR A 759 -54.00 -16.69 -85.37
N LEU A 760 -53.47 -16.05 -84.32
CA LEU A 760 -53.30 -14.60 -84.20
C LEU A 760 -51.89 -14.34 -83.67
N GLU A 761 -51.00 -13.81 -84.51
CA GLU A 761 -49.55 -13.75 -84.21
C GLU A 761 -49.17 -12.60 -83.26
N SER A 762 -49.83 -11.45 -83.41
CA SER A 762 -49.67 -10.28 -82.52
C SER A 762 -50.98 -10.03 -81.79
N LYS A 763 -50.96 -10.02 -80.46
CA LYS A 763 -52.11 -9.68 -79.61
C LYS A 763 -51.85 -8.38 -78.84
N ILE A 764 -52.87 -7.53 -78.75
CA ILE A 764 -52.89 -6.37 -77.86
C ILE A 764 -53.88 -6.70 -76.74
N ASN A 765 -53.38 -7.07 -75.56
CA ASN A 765 -54.18 -7.70 -74.50
C ASN A 765 -54.83 -6.72 -73.50
N SER A 766 -54.50 -5.43 -73.58
CA SER A 766 -55.11 -4.36 -72.79
C SER A 766 -55.03 -3.02 -73.52
N TYR A 767 -55.77 -2.03 -73.01
CA TYR A 767 -55.75 -0.64 -73.45
C TYR A 767 -56.17 0.28 -72.29
N ILE A 768 -55.85 1.59 -72.36
CA ILE A 768 -56.32 2.58 -71.37
C ILE A 768 -57.44 3.47 -71.91
N GLU A 769 -58.24 4.03 -71.01
CA GLU A 769 -59.29 5.01 -71.34
C GLU A 769 -58.70 6.20 -72.12
N GLY A 770 -59.05 6.28 -73.41
CA GLY A 770 -58.56 7.31 -74.34
C GLY A 770 -57.66 6.81 -75.48
N ASP A 771 -57.30 5.52 -75.50
CA ASP A 771 -56.52 4.91 -76.59
C ASP A 771 -57.29 4.83 -77.92
N GLU A 772 -56.56 4.78 -79.03
CA GLU A 772 -57.09 4.53 -80.38
C GLU A 772 -56.15 3.62 -81.18
N PHE A 773 -56.62 2.43 -81.60
CA PHE A 773 -55.88 1.52 -82.49
C PHE A 773 -56.79 0.47 -83.14
N THR A 774 -56.39 -0.08 -84.30
CA THR A 774 -57.11 -1.18 -84.96
C THR A 774 -56.78 -2.55 -84.35
N LEU A 775 -57.79 -3.42 -84.29
CA LEU A 775 -57.65 -4.77 -83.75
C LEU A 775 -56.96 -5.71 -84.76
N PRO A 776 -56.07 -6.61 -84.30
CA PRO A 776 -55.31 -7.48 -85.19
C PRO A 776 -56.18 -8.57 -85.82
N ILE A 777 -55.94 -8.87 -87.10
CA ILE A 777 -56.73 -9.84 -87.89
C ILE A 777 -56.12 -11.25 -87.75
N PRO A 778 -56.91 -12.29 -87.40
CA PRO A 778 -56.44 -13.67 -87.30
C PRO A 778 -56.44 -14.36 -88.67
N THR A 779 -55.80 -15.53 -88.76
CA THR A 779 -55.79 -16.41 -89.94
C THR A 779 -56.26 -17.83 -89.59
N ARG A 780 -56.88 -18.56 -90.53
CA ARG A 780 -57.26 -19.97 -90.36
C ARG A 780 -57.19 -20.70 -91.70
N SER A 781 -56.55 -21.87 -91.75
CA SER A 781 -56.24 -22.53 -93.03
C SER A 781 -57.50 -23.07 -93.72
N ASN A 782 -57.71 -22.66 -94.98
CA ASN A 782 -58.93 -22.92 -95.78
C ASN A 782 -60.22 -22.28 -95.21
N TYR A 783 -60.08 -21.17 -94.47
CA TYR A 783 -61.20 -20.31 -94.07
C TYR A 783 -60.84 -18.83 -94.31
N GLU A 784 -61.85 -18.01 -94.53
CA GLU A 784 -61.74 -16.55 -94.59
C GLU A 784 -62.30 -15.93 -93.30
N PHE A 785 -61.64 -14.91 -92.77
CA PHE A 785 -62.08 -14.17 -91.60
C PHE A 785 -63.19 -13.18 -91.97
N LYS A 786 -64.30 -13.19 -91.23
CA LYS A 786 -65.46 -12.32 -91.47
C LYS A 786 -65.73 -11.33 -90.31
N GLY A 787 -64.73 -11.09 -89.44
CA GLY A 787 -64.78 -10.07 -88.37
C GLY A 787 -64.75 -10.61 -86.94
N TRP A 788 -64.45 -9.70 -86.00
CA TRP A 788 -64.53 -9.92 -84.54
C TRP A 788 -65.91 -9.51 -84.01
N TYR A 789 -66.47 -10.33 -83.12
CA TYR A 789 -67.77 -10.11 -82.47
C TYR A 789 -67.64 -10.22 -80.95
N LEU A 790 -68.50 -9.55 -80.19
CA LEU A 790 -68.50 -9.61 -78.71
C LEU A 790 -69.16 -10.89 -78.13
N ASN A 791 -69.53 -11.86 -78.97
CA ASN A 791 -70.25 -13.08 -78.58
C ASN A 791 -70.01 -14.26 -79.55
N SER A 792 -70.14 -15.48 -79.04
CA SER A 792 -69.99 -16.74 -79.80
C SER A 792 -71.04 -16.98 -80.88
N GLU A 793 -72.21 -16.34 -80.76
CA GLU A 793 -73.29 -16.43 -81.74
C GLU A 793 -73.06 -15.53 -82.97
N PHE A 794 -72.01 -14.70 -82.93
CA PHE A 794 -71.62 -13.76 -83.98
C PHE A 794 -72.75 -12.80 -84.42
N THR A 795 -73.47 -12.28 -83.41
CA THR A 795 -74.56 -11.31 -83.54
C THR A 795 -74.10 -9.89 -83.18
N GLY A 796 -74.71 -8.87 -83.78
CA GLY A 796 -74.29 -7.47 -83.67
C GLY A 796 -73.34 -7.03 -84.78
N ASP A 797 -72.79 -5.83 -84.66
CA ASP A 797 -71.80 -5.27 -85.59
C ASP A 797 -70.38 -5.81 -85.28
N THR A 798 -69.47 -5.67 -86.25
CA THR A 798 -68.06 -6.09 -86.11
C THR A 798 -67.22 -5.04 -85.36
N ILE A 799 -66.34 -5.50 -84.47
CA ILE A 799 -65.39 -4.62 -83.76
C ILE A 799 -64.06 -4.62 -84.51
N GLU A 800 -63.67 -3.47 -85.06
CA GLU A 800 -62.45 -3.32 -85.88
C GLU A 800 -61.35 -2.50 -85.20
N SER A 801 -61.69 -1.74 -84.15
CA SER A 801 -60.76 -0.87 -83.43
C SER A 801 -61.19 -0.63 -81.98
N ILE A 802 -60.21 -0.23 -81.16
CA ILE A 802 -60.41 0.54 -79.94
C ILE A 802 -60.48 2.02 -80.32
N THR A 803 -61.38 2.75 -79.67
CA THR A 803 -61.54 4.21 -79.78
C THR A 803 -61.59 4.85 -78.40
N LYS A 804 -61.45 6.18 -78.31
CA LYS A 804 -61.58 6.97 -77.08
C LYS A 804 -62.85 6.69 -76.27
N ASP A 805 -63.94 6.31 -76.93
CA ASP A 805 -65.24 6.03 -76.31
C ASP A 805 -65.42 4.54 -75.91
N THR A 806 -64.45 3.68 -76.23
CA THR A 806 -64.49 2.24 -75.93
C THR A 806 -64.14 1.99 -74.46
N LYS A 807 -65.02 1.34 -73.70
CA LYS A 807 -64.86 1.14 -72.23
C LYS A 807 -65.25 -0.27 -71.79
N GLY A 808 -64.51 -0.80 -70.81
CA GLY A 808 -64.73 -2.13 -70.24
C GLY A 808 -63.97 -3.25 -70.97
N ASP A 809 -63.82 -4.38 -70.30
CA ASP A 809 -63.08 -5.53 -70.81
C ASP A 809 -63.75 -6.16 -72.04
N LEU A 810 -63.00 -6.36 -73.11
CA LEU A 810 -63.52 -6.87 -74.39
C LEU A 810 -63.25 -8.36 -74.56
N ASN A 811 -64.28 -9.11 -74.93
CA ASN A 811 -64.20 -10.54 -75.23
C ASN A 811 -64.54 -10.75 -76.71
N LEU A 812 -63.51 -10.95 -77.55
CA LEU A 812 -63.62 -10.94 -79.01
C LEU A 812 -63.61 -12.35 -79.60
N TYR A 813 -64.60 -12.67 -80.42
CA TYR A 813 -64.82 -13.97 -81.06
C TYR A 813 -64.68 -13.86 -82.58
N ALA A 814 -63.79 -14.67 -83.17
CA ALA A 814 -63.52 -14.65 -84.61
C ALA A 814 -64.57 -15.44 -85.41
N LYS A 815 -65.18 -14.81 -86.42
CA LYS A 815 -66.11 -15.46 -87.36
C LYS A 815 -65.37 -15.94 -88.62
N TRP A 816 -65.71 -17.13 -89.10
CA TRP A 816 -65.04 -17.78 -90.23
C TRP A 816 -66.02 -18.27 -91.29
N ALA A 817 -65.74 -18.01 -92.57
CA ALA A 817 -66.39 -18.66 -93.71
C ALA A 817 -65.44 -19.70 -94.33
N LYS A 818 -65.96 -20.86 -94.78
CA LYS A 818 -65.11 -21.98 -95.25
C LYS A 818 -64.79 -21.84 -96.73
N ILE A 819 -63.55 -22.13 -97.11
CA ILE A 819 -63.10 -22.17 -98.51
C ILE A 819 -63.03 -23.64 -98.95
N SER A 820 -63.72 -23.99 -100.03
CA SER A 820 -63.73 -25.34 -100.60
C SER A 820 -63.33 -25.34 -102.09
N LYS A 821 -62.82 -26.48 -102.58
CA LYS A 821 -62.10 -26.56 -103.85
C LYS A 821 -62.99 -27.01 -105.02
N ILE A 822 -62.60 -26.58 -106.21
CA ILE A 822 -63.21 -27.00 -107.48
C ILE A 822 -62.14 -27.71 -108.32
N THR A 823 -62.34 -28.99 -108.57
CA THR A 823 -61.45 -29.82 -109.40
C THR A 823 -62.08 -30.06 -110.76
N TYR A 824 -61.44 -29.63 -111.83
CA TYR A 824 -61.95 -29.85 -113.19
C TYR A 824 -61.32 -31.09 -113.84
N ASP A 825 -62.17 -31.87 -114.51
CA ASP A 825 -61.81 -32.99 -115.38
C ASP A 825 -62.23 -32.62 -116.80
N THR A 826 -61.31 -31.96 -117.51
CA THR A 826 -61.56 -31.40 -118.85
C THR A 826 -61.73 -32.47 -119.92
N ARG A 827 -61.51 -33.76 -119.62
CA ARG A 827 -61.53 -34.88 -120.58
C ARG A 827 -60.72 -34.60 -121.86
N GLY A 828 -59.54 -34.02 -121.72
CA GLY A 828 -58.66 -33.68 -122.86
C GLY A 828 -58.85 -32.27 -123.44
N GLY A 829 -59.83 -31.49 -122.97
CA GLY A 829 -59.88 -30.06 -123.22
C GLY A 829 -58.86 -29.27 -122.37
N LYS A 830 -58.68 -27.99 -122.68
CA LYS A 830 -57.83 -27.04 -121.97
C LYS A 830 -58.68 -25.97 -121.28
N LEU A 831 -58.35 -25.66 -120.03
CA LEU A 831 -58.93 -24.53 -119.30
C LEU A 831 -58.25 -23.21 -119.67
N SER A 832 -58.93 -22.09 -119.42
CA SER A 832 -58.31 -20.78 -119.37
C SER A 832 -57.24 -20.72 -118.27
N GLU A 833 -56.14 -20.01 -118.54
CA GLU A 833 -55.16 -19.69 -117.52
C GLU A 833 -55.81 -18.80 -116.44
N GLY A 834 -55.52 -19.06 -115.16
CA GLY A 834 -56.18 -18.39 -114.04
C GLY A 834 -57.61 -18.86 -113.71
N ALA A 835 -58.08 -20.00 -114.26
CA ALA A 835 -59.38 -20.59 -113.92
C ALA A 835 -59.57 -20.79 -112.40
N VAL A 836 -60.74 -20.42 -111.87
CA VAL A 836 -61.07 -20.48 -110.44
C VAL A 836 -61.16 -21.93 -109.93
N THR A 837 -60.30 -22.30 -108.98
CA THR A 837 -60.18 -23.66 -108.40
C THR A 837 -60.69 -23.77 -106.95
N SER A 838 -61.39 -22.76 -106.45
CA SER A 838 -62.02 -22.75 -105.13
C SER A 838 -63.13 -21.70 -105.04
N TYR A 839 -64.03 -21.86 -104.07
CA TYR A 839 -65.12 -20.96 -103.73
C TYR A 839 -65.28 -20.86 -102.21
N ILE A 840 -65.99 -19.84 -101.73
CA ILE A 840 -66.37 -19.70 -100.32
C ILE A 840 -67.77 -20.33 -100.14
N GLU A 841 -67.93 -21.22 -99.16
CA GLU A 841 -69.23 -21.81 -98.82
C GLU A 841 -70.15 -20.72 -98.24
N GLY A 842 -71.33 -20.54 -98.84
CA GLY A 842 -72.20 -19.39 -98.56
C GLY A 842 -72.04 -18.22 -99.54
N GLU A 843 -71.28 -18.37 -100.63
CA GLU A 843 -71.14 -17.40 -101.72
C GLU A 843 -71.28 -18.10 -103.08
N SER A 844 -71.70 -17.36 -104.12
CA SER A 844 -71.94 -17.90 -105.47
C SER A 844 -70.79 -17.58 -106.43
N LEU A 845 -70.49 -18.49 -107.38
CA LEU A 845 -69.32 -18.38 -108.27
C LEU A 845 -69.58 -18.95 -109.67
N THR A 846 -69.46 -18.13 -110.71
CA THR A 846 -69.58 -18.57 -112.12
C THR A 846 -68.39 -19.42 -112.55
N LEU A 847 -68.63 -20.47 -113.35
CA LEU A 847 -67.61 -21.44 -113.76
C LEU A 847 -66.90 -21.05 -115.08
N PRO A 848 -65.62 -21.44 -115.26
CA PRO A 848 -64.85 -21.17 -116.47
C PRO A 848 -65.27 -22.07 -117.64
N THR A 849 -65.27 -21.54 -118.85
CA THR A 849 -65.51 -22.31 -120.09
C THR A 849 -64.20 -22.85 -120.67
N PRO A 850 -64.01 -24.17 -120.80
CA PRO A 850 -62.83 -24.76 -121.43
C PRO A 850 -62.97 -24.81 -122.97
N THR A 851 -61.86 -25.02 -123.67
CA THR A 851 -61.83 -25.28 -125.13
C THR A 851 -61.18 -26.62 -125.46
N ARG A 852 -61.59 -27.26 -126.56
CA ARG A 852 -60.97 -28.49 -127.11
C ARG A 852 -60.97 -28.37 -128.62
N GLU A 853 -59.89 -28.78 -129.27
CA GLU A 853 -59.73 -28.61 -130.72
C GLU A 853 -60.74 -29.49 -131.46
N ASN A 854 -61.39 -28.93 -132.50
CA ASN A 854 -62.51 -29.50 -133.26
C ASN A 854 -63.80 -29.84 -132.49
N ASP A 855 -63.88 -29.55 -131.18
CA ASP A 855 -64.96 -30.07 -130.31
C ASP A 855 -65.71 -28.97 -129.55
N THR A 856 -67.04 -29.05 -129.52
CA THR A 856 -67.89 -28.04 -128.85
C THR A 856 -68.17 -28.42 -127.39
N PHE A 857 -67.93 -27.49 -126.47
CA PHE A 857 -68.25 -27.64 -125.04
C PHE A 857 -69.76 -27.54 -124.78
N VAL A 858 -70.30 -28.47 -123.98
CA VAL A 858 -71.73 -28.57 -123.67
C VAL A 858 -72.06 -28.18 -122.22
N GLY A 859 -71.06 -28.11 -121.35
CA GLY A 859 -71.22 -27.75 -119.93
C GLY A 859 -70.43 -28.66 -118.98
N TRP A 860 -70.39 -28.25 -117.71
CA TRP A 860 -69.83 -29.05 -116.61
C TRP A 860 -70.90 -29.97 -116.01
N TYR A 861 -70.50 -31.11 -115.48
CA TYR A 861 -71.36 -32.08 -114.80
C TYR A 861 -70.65 -32.59 -113.54
N ASP A 862 -71.37 -32.79 -112.45
CA ASP A 862 -70.83 -33.33 -111.18
C ASP A 862 -70.45 -34.82 -111.28
N ASN A 863 -71.07 -35.55 -112.21
CA ASN A 863 -70.99 -36.99 -112.34
C ASN A 863 -70.14 -37.44 -113.54
N LYS A 864 -69.48 -38.59 -113.39
CA LYS A 864 -68.58 -39.14 -114.43
C LYS A 864 -69.34 -39.62 -115.68
N GLU A 865 -70.63 -39.89 -115.58
CA GLU A 865 -71.43 -40.39 -116.70
C GLU A 865 -72.09 -39.25 -117.54
N LEU A 866 -71.81 -37.98 -117.20
CA LEU A 866 -72.25 -36.78 -117.93
C LEU A 866 -73.78 -36.72 -118.15
N SER A 867 -74.51 -37.16 -117.13
CA SER A 867 -75.98 -37.23 -117.08
C SER A 867 -76.58 -36.08 -116.27
N GLY A 868 -77.85 -35.74 -116.51
CA GLY A 868 -78.50 -34.58 -115.89
C GLY A 868 -78.39 -33.29 -116.71
N ASN A 869 -78.50 -32.14 -116.03
CA ASN A 869 -78.36 -30.81 -116.63
C ASN A 869 -76.92 -30.28 -116.48
N PRO A 870 -76.43 -29.43 -117.40
CA PRO A 870 -75.12 -28.79 -117.26
C PRO A 870 -75.11 -27.76 -116.12
N ILE A 871 -74.00 -27.73 -115.38
CA ILE A 871 -73.67 -26.77 -114.33
C ILE A 871 -72.86 -25.62 -114.97
N THR A 872 -73.30 -24.38 -114.75
CA THR A 872 -72.65 -23.15 -115.26
C THR A 872 -72.11 -22.24 -114.16
N GLU A 873 -72.59 -22.43 -112.93
CA GLU A 873 -72.20 -21.68 -111.74
C GLU A 873 -72.37 -22.53 -110.48
N ILE A 874 -71.73 -22.10 -109.41
CA ILE A 874 -71.82 -22.67 -108.07
C ILE A 874 -72.82 -21.82 -107.27
N SER A 875 -73.88 -22.48 -106.79
CA SER A 875 -74.88 -21.84 -105.93
C SER A 875 -74.30 -21.48 -104.56
N ILE A 876 -74.89 -20.47 -103.93
CA ILE A 876 -74.64 -20.04 -102.55
C ILE A 876 -74.76 -21.21 -101.54
N ASP A 877 -75.61 -22.19 -101.82
CA ASP A 877 -75.85 -23.38 -100.99
C ASP A 877 -74.80 -24.50 -101.14
N ALA A 878 -73.84 -24.35 -102.06
CA ALA A 878 -72.82 -25.37 -102.32
C ALA A 878 -71.87 -25.54 -101.11
N LYS A 879 -71.52 -26.80 -100.83
CA LYS A 879 -70.66 -27.18 -99.69
C LYS A 879 -69.75 -28.34 -100.08
N GLY A 880 -68.52 -28.31 -99.56
CA GLY A 880 -67.49 -29.31 -99.79
C GLY A 880 -66.70 -29.14 -101.08
N ASP A 881 -65.59 -29.87 -101.17
CA ASP A 881 -64.77 -29.93 -102.38
C ASP A 881 -65.53 -30.68 -103.49
N MET A 882 -65.65 -30.06 -104.65
CA MET A 882 -66.41 -30.57 -105.78
C MET A 882 -65.50 -30.97 -106.95
N LYS A 883 -65.95 -31.94 -107.74
CA LYS A 883 -65.30 -32.34 -108.99
C LYS A 883 -66.29 -32.19 -110.15
N LEU A 884 -65.86 -31.49 -111.20
CA LEU A 884 -66.66 -31.16 -112.37
C LEU A 884 -66.03 -31.76 -113.63
N PHE A 885 -66.85 -32.44 -114.42
CA PHE A 885 -66.46 -33.14 -115.64
C PHE A 885 -66.99 -32.42 -116.87
N ALA A 886 -66.12 -32.13 -117.84
CA ALA A 886 -66.51 -31.46 -119.08
C ALA A 886 -67.24 -32.43 -120.02
N LYS A 887 -68.41 -32.01 -120.54
CA LYS A 887 -69.09 -32.68 -121.64
C LYS A 887 -68.76 -31.98 -122.96
N TRP A 888 -68.42 -32.79 -123.96
CA TRP A 888 -68.03 -32.36 -125.29
C TRP A 888 -68.83 -33.14 -126.32
N ASN A 889 -69.30 -32.46 -127.37
CA ASN A 889 -69.62 -33.13 -128.62
C ASN A 889 -68.37 -33.14 -129.48
N SER A 890 -68.08 -34.28 -130.12
CA SER A 890 -66.83 -34.48 -130.85
C SER A 890 -67.02 -34.60 -132.35
N ASP A 891 -66.17 -33.89 -133.09
CA ASP A 891 -65.89 -34.19 -134.50
C ASP A 891 -64.83 -35.32 -134.62
N VAL A 892 -65.07 -36.40 -133.84
CA VAL A 892 -64.59 -37.81 -134.01
C VAL A 892 -63.13 -38.20 -133.62
N ILE A 893 -62.93 -39.03 -132.55
CA ILE A 893 -62.03 -40.24 -132.62
C ILE A 893 -60.98 -40.70 -131.49
N ALA A 894 -61.20 -40.71 -130.14
CA ALA A 894 -60.57 -41.61 -129.06
C ALA A 894 -59.13 -41.48 -128.33
N GLU A 895 -59.11 -41.56 -126.95
CA GLU A 895 -58.24 -42.31 -125.90
C GLU A 895 -56.83 -41.94 -125.19
N ASN A 896 -56.77 -41.68 -123.82
CA ASN A 896 -55.80 -42.09 -122.64
C ASN A 896 -54.57 -41.32 -121.90
N GLN A 897 -54.61 -41.15 -120.51
CA GLN A 897 -53.67 -41.25 -119.26
C GLN A 897 -52.14 -40.77 -119.06
N ALA A 898 -51.37 -40.68 -117.90
CA ALA A 898 -51.45 -40.38 -116.38
C ALA A 898 -50.08 -40.39 -115.47
N ALA A 899 -50.04 -39.92 -114.15
CA ALA A 899 -49.09 -40.17 -112.93
C ALA A 899 -47.89 -39.22 -112.37
N THR A 900 -47.45 -39.24 -111.05
CA THR A 900 -46.49 -38.25 -110.32
C THR A 900 -45.68 -38.63 -108.99
N LYS A 901 -44.61 -37.86 -108.54
CA LYS A 901 -44.01 -37.72 -107.12
C LYS A 901 -42.93 -36.57 -106.87
N LYS A 902 -42.58 -36.25 -105.58
CA LYS A 902 -41.53 -35.34 -104.93
C LYS A 902 -40.40 -34.69 -105.80
N LYS A 903 -39.90 -33.44 -105.53
CA LYS A 903 -38.89 -33.02 -104.50
C LYS A 903 -38.63 -31.46 -104.47
N CYS A 904 -37.92 -30.97 -103.44
CA CYS A 904 -37.51 -29.56 -103.10
C CYS A 904 -36.97 -28.61 -104.22
N GLY A 905 -37.16 -27.28 -104.07
CA GLY A 905 -36.63 -26.21 -104.96
C GLY A 905 -36.42 -24.83 -104.28
N LYS A 906 -35.63 -23.92 -104.90
CA LYS A 906 -35.11 -22.64 -104.33
C LYS A 906 -35.62 -21.39 -105.08
N LYS A 907 -35.65 -20.24 -104.35
CA LYS A 907 -35.38 -18.83 -104.76
C LYS A 907 -35.66 -18.37 -106.22
N ASN A 908 -36.42 -17.28 -106.38
CA ASN A 908 -35.86 -15.93 -106.70
C ASN A 908 -36.92 -14.79 -106.78
N ALA A 909 -36.44 -13.55 -106.59
CA ALA A 909 -36.92 -12.25 -107.12
C ALA A 909 -38.28 -11.59 -106.72
N LEU A 910 -38.15 -10.35 -106.22
CA LEU A 910 -38.93 -9.10 -106.49
C LEU A 910 -40.33 -8.76 -105.88
N LEU A 911 -40.43 -7.47 -105.48
CA LEU A 911 -41.57 -6.50 -105.53
C LEU A 911 -42.61 -6.30 -104.38
N VAL A 912 -42.54 -5.11 -103.72
CA VAL A 912 -43.61 -4.08 -103.44
C VAL A 912 -44.59 -4.09 -102.21
N ILE A 913 -44.41 -3.09 -101.28
CA ILE A 913 -45.37 -2.17 -100.54
C ILE A 913 -46.19 -2.55 -99.22
N ASN A 914 -45.87 -1.86 -98.07
CA ASN A 914 -46.65 -1.25 -96.91
C ASN A 914 -47.67 -2.04 -95.97
N LEU A 915 -48.07 -1.70 -94.69
CA LEU A 915 -48.05 -0.51 -93.73
C LEU A 915 -48.41 -0.81 -92.16
N MET A 916 -47.80 -0.13 -91.12
CA MET A 916 -48.24 0.36 -89.69
C MET A 916 -48.42 -0.37 -88.24
N SER A 917 -47.71 0.12 -87.15
CA SER A 917 -47.97 0.58 -85.66
C SER A 917 -48.29 -0.17 -84.25
N SER A 918 -47.66 0.26 -83.07
CA SER A 918 -48.09 0.41 -81.55
C SER A 918 -47.40 -0.27 -80.22
N ILE A 919 -47.76 0.03 -78.90
CA ILE A 919 -46.94 0.20 -77.53
C ILE A 919 -47.61 -0.38 -76.12
N ALA A 920 -47.30 -0.43 -74.73
CA ALA A 920 -46.37 -0.09 -73.49
C ALA A 920 -46.48 -1.11 -72.19
N LEU A 921 -46.22 -1.04 -70.80
CA LEU A 921 -45.65 -0.20 -69.61
C LEU A 921 -45.12 -0.93 -68.21
N THR A 922 -45.28 -0.45 -66.89
CA THR A 922 -44.41 -0.68 -65.59
C THR A 922 -44.99 -0.43 -64.08
N TYR A 923 -44.49 -0.95 -62.85
CA TYR A 923 -44.58 -0.40 -61.37
C TYR A 923 -43.94 -1.12 -60.02
N VAL A 924 -44.18 -0.67 -58.70
CA VAL A 924 -44.02 -1.29 -57.23
C VAL A 924 -42.73 -0.99 -56.25
N VAL A 925 -42.49 -1.00 -54.86
CA VAL A 925 -43.11 -0.87 -53.40
C VAL A 925 -42.08 -0.59 -52.12
N LEU A 926 -42.46 -0.57 -50.77
CA LEU A 926 -41.93 0.16 -49.49
C LEU A 926 -41.38 -0.61 -48.14
N LYS A 927 -40.74 0.08 -47.11
CA LYS A 927 -40.85 0.00 -45.55
C LYS A 927 -39.76 -0.52 -44.46
N LYS A 928 -39.51 0.27 -43.35
CA LYS A 928 -39.23 -0.01 -41.85
C LYS A 928 -37.87 -0.45 -41.16
N LYS A 929 -37.55 0.22 -40.01
CA LYS A 929 -36.68 -0.13 -38.81
C LYS A 929 -35.15 -0.35 -39.02
N LYS A 930 -34.27 -0.26 -38.00
CA LYS A 930 -34.41 -0.20 -36.52
C LYS A 930 -33.55 0.91 -35.90
#